data_AF-A0A9P8K2Y9-F1
#
_entry.id   AF-A0A9P8K2Y9-F1
#
_cell.length_a   1.000
_cell.length_b   1.000
_cell.length_c   1.000
_cell.angle_alpha   90.00
_cell.angle_beta   90.00
_cell.angle_gamma   90.00
#
_symmetry.space_group_name_H-M   'P 1'
#
loop_
_entity.id
_entity.type
_entity.pdbx_description
1 polymer ?
#
loop_
_entity_poly.entity_id
_entity_poly.type
_entity_poly.pdbx_seq_one_letter_code
_entity_poly.pdbx_strand_id
1 'polypeptide(L)'
;MPHSVSPGRPFKDLFDPKIHLEYSPPEKVYPLADLKLEPREFSTPIAATAPFQLLSEEGVLAYRRALFAPEILDECAVSPYPNTLIVRDAAKKSKFLHDFWNHPETLSILSGLMQAPLVPIFKIEEGFVSVQTNSAKDLEEMKKEISIEPDHRLIEMSEEEKNANPLESGSIIPWHFDSYPYACIIMLSHTDGMIGGETFIKCGDGTITKVEGPKYGCAYIIQGGILEHLASRAKGVKERIVSVASFRANVDGFYDISFTTNTRPMTNTRDLHREWAEYRLKVLKKEIEATLERVRNNQISTEDFHIFGKRQVGYMQQTYRQMVPHGLIDQTIENHGNYGYYHADRIWEDIRKCDGFETLLAAAREMEDTWEPARDYQGDLVASRLSLKRGEVLQGQLGRVIPSANPWQGYSMGDELLRQGQRELFLGWSDYFGFSSLVTSGQAGKFFLIGCGAQQRTHRALWCSSGHDARILDTETTCAWNPPDPISVWQMSLGTFTAQVPSSRDTELIDFYLDKVAPLFCCYAASDKNPFYHLIDKAWNSEHKFTKYAAVIRASQSLAAVFMSARESSLRSVAKSLQNEAQSHIDHLSVIEGYDAMTFLALHLLGASAMYSQDVAYWHVVAAKLQNILSLDALGSNNQTTIIRLHERERQFFWGLHMYNHLHTTFVENHLSLPSIQIPERYLEDITGIRRYPHPYTGVSSHITFALLTVGRLIKRQRQFAISRSFATEQQIEDIRVLIAEANDLEAMILAQNVPGPEEIEDPNDEVTPVEHLVKMAECHRNAALLQLYRVFPDVLRRRLGLDGTTISTEGFTLRLALRILDTLTSIPSQSGTTPFQTVLLLAMSSELRFASDVSDMDQTSHDIRIANAREWTVTRLSEAQRKIPGQRLYTLLKKVRQMWAQLDVAGPFDVVFWLDYMM
;
A
#
# COMPACT_ATOMS: atom_id res chain seq x y z
N MET A 1 28.84 -45.30 47.65
CA MET A 1 27.56 -45.21 46.92
C MET A 1 27.76 -44.33 45.70
N PRO A 2 27.95 -44.89 44.50
CA PRO A 2 27.94 -44.09 43.26
C PRO A 2 26.50 -43.67 42.97
N HIS A 3 26.27 -42.42 42.58
CA HIS A 3 24.95 -41.98 42.19
C HIS A 3 24.54 -42.64 40.86
N SER A 4 23.30 -43.13 40.83
CA SER A 4 22.74 -43.91 39.73
C SER A 4 22.70 -43.10 38.43
N VAL A 5 23.45 -43.55 37.43
CA VAL A 5 23.26 -43.15 36.03
C VAL A 5 21.84 -43.56 35.60
N SER A 6 21.08 -42.61 35.09
CA SER A 6 19.75 -42.87 34.52
C SER A 6 19.87 -43.73 33.24
N PRO A 7 18.90 -44.64 32.95
CA PRO A 7 19.00 -45.53 31.80
C PRO A 7 19.08 -44.73 30.50
N GLY A 8 20.01 -45.11 29.62
CA GLY A 8 20.48 -44.25 28.54
C GLY A 8 19.41 -43.84 27.53
N ARG A 9 19.38 -42.55 27.19
CA ARG A 9 19.21 -42.19 25.78
C ARG A 9 20.40 -42.82 25.01
N PRO A 10 20.19 -43.47 23.86
CA PRO A 10 21.30 -43.97 23.06
C PRO A 10 22.23 -42.82 22.63
N PHE A 11 23.48 -43.16 22.29
CA PHE A 11 24.48 -42.29 21.66
C PHE A 11 24.02 -41.84 20.25
N LYS A 12 22.92 -41.08 20.16
CA LYS A 12 22.42 -40.54 18.89
C LYS A 12 23.27 -39.34 18.49
N ASP A 13 24.22 -39.62 17.60
CA ASP A 13 24.66 -38.74 16.52
C ASP A 13 25.17 -37.37 16.99
N LEU A 14 26.27 -37.37 17.75
CA LEU A 14 27.15 -36.19 17.84
C LEU A 14 28.02 -36.14 16.59
N PHE A 15 28.22 -34.95 16.02
CA PHE A 15 29.09 -34.81 14.85
C PHE A 15 30.57 -34.99 15.24
N ASP A 16 31.17 -36.09 14.76
CA ASP A 16 32.62 -36.32 14.72
C ASP A 16 33.10 -36.24 13.26
N PRO A 17 33.97 -35.29 12.87
CA PRO A 17 34.43 -35.17 11.50
C PRO A 17 35.19 -36.41 10.99
N LYS A 18 35.84 -37.19 11.87
CA LYS A 18 36.62 -38.38 11.48
C LYS A 18 35.75 -39.58 11.10
N ILE A 19 34.49 -39.56 11.51
CA ILE A 19 33.50 -40.61 11.21
C ILE A 19 32.63 -40.16 10.04
N HIS A 20 32.15 -38.91 10.09
CA HIS A 20 31.09 -38.44 9.20
C HIS A 20 31.60 -37.69 7.96
N LEU A 21 32.85 -37.19 7.94
CA LEU A 21 33.45 -36.61 6.73
C LEU A 21 34.30 -37.65 5.99
N GLU A 22 34.23 -37.62 4.67
CA GLU A 22 35.09 -38.38 3.77
C GLU A 22 35.53 -37.47 2.63
N TYR A 23 36.32 -36.44 2.95
CA TYR A 23 36.66 -35.42 1.97
C TYR A 23 37.61 -35.92 0.89
N SER A 24 37.17 -35.83 -0.37
CA SER A 24 38.03 -35.85 -1.56
C SER A 24 37.83 -34.55 -2.34
N PRO A 25 38.87 -33.97 -2.96
CA PRO A 25 38.74 -32.73 -3.73
C PRO A 25 37.98 -32.97 -5.06
N PRO A 26 37.27 -31.95 -5.59
CA PRO A 26 36.60 -32.06 -6.89
C PRO A 26 37.62 -32.24 -8.02
N GLU A 27 37.26 -33.04 -9.03
CA GLU A 27 38.06 -33.22 -10.25
C GLU A 27 38.26 -31.91 -11.03
N LYS A 28 37.32 -30.96 -10.88
CA LYS A 28 37.31 -29.67 -11.56
C LYS A 28 36.69 -28.57 -10.69
N VAL A 29 37.25 -27.37 -10.77
CA VAL A 29 36.60 -26.13 -10.33
C VAL A 29 36.22 -25.28 -11.55
N TYR A 30 35.24 -24.39 -11.37
CA TYR A 30 34.76 -23.46 -12.39
C TYR A 30 35.08 -22.02 -11.94
N PRO A 31 36.20 -21.43 -12.38
CA PRO A 31 36.49 -20.01 -12.18
C PRO A 31 35.41 -19.12 -12.79
N LEU A 32 35.20 -17.92 -12.22
CA LEU A 32 34.31 -16.91 -12.80
C LEU A 32 34.69 -16.57 -14.25
N ALA A 33 35.99 -16.43 -14.53
CA ALA A 33 36.52 -16.12 -15.85
C ALA A 33 36.17 -17.20 -16.90
N ASP A 34 36.24 -18.48 -16.54
CA ASP A 34 35.92 -19.60 -17.44
C ASP A 34 34.44 -19.64 -17.81
N LEU A 35 33.57 -19.27 -16.87
CA LEU A 35 32.12 -19.07 -17.10
C LEU A 35 31.79 -17.70 -17.70
N LYS A 36 32.81 -16.88 -18.02
CA LYS A 36 32.69 -15.51 -18.53
C LYS A 36 31.87 -14.59 -17.63
N LEU A 37 31.76 -14.93 -16.34
CA LEU A 37 31.09 -14.13 -15.33
C LEU A 37 32.06 -13.03 -14.87
N GLU A 38 31.62 -11.78 -14.94
CA GLU A 38 32.41 -10.65 -14.48
C GLU A 38 32.64 -10.71 -12.95
N PRO A 39 33.90 -10.61 -12.47
CA PRO A 39 34.21 -10.47 -11.06
C PRO A 39 33.50 -9.26 -10.43
N ARG A 40 33.05 -9.44 -9.19
CA ARG A 40 32.42 -8.40 -8.36
C ARG A 40 33.29 -8.17 -7.12
N GLU A 41 33.18 -7.00 -6.50
CA GLU A 41 34.00 -6.63 -5.33
C GLU A 41 33.86 -7.61 -4.14
N PHE A 42 32.73 -8.32 -4.07
CA PHE A 42 32.37 -9.28 -3.01
C PHE A 42 32.38 -10.76 -3.49
N SER A 43 32.81 -11.03 -4.73
CA SER A 43 32.93 -12.39 -5.27
C SER A 43 34.34 -12.95 -5.10
N THR A 44 34.47 -14.24 -4.82
CA THR A 44 35.76 -14.94 -4.85
C THR A 44 36.04 -15.50 -6.25
N PRO A 45 37.27 -15.91 -6.60
CA PRO A 45 37.63 -16.30 -7.97
C PRO A 45 36.87 -17.52 -8.53
N ILE A 46 36.37 -18.40 -7.66
CA ILE A 46 35.68 -19.64 -8.02
C ILE A 46 34.17 -19.40 -8.01
N ALA A 47 33.50 -19.68 -9.12
CA ALA A 47 32.05 -19.58 -9.25
C ALA A 47 31.33 -20.84 -8.75
N ALA A 48 31.88 -22.01 -9.08
CA ALA A 48 31.33 -23.31 -8.70
C ALA A 48 32.42 -24.39 -8.62
N THR A 49 32.11 -25.53 -7.99
CA THR A 49 32.89 -26.77 -8.08
C THR A 49 32.15 -27.84 -8.87
N ALA A 50 32.87 -28.80 -9.44
CA ALA A 50 32.29 -30.12 -9.70
C ALA A 50 31.91 -30.80 -8.37
N PRO A 51 31.14 -31.90 -8.40
CA PRO A 51 30.93 -32.72 -7.22
C PRO A 51 32.24 -33.23 -6.60
N PHE A 52 32.24 -33.32 -5.28
CA PHE A 52 33.36 -33.80 -4.46
C PHE A 52 32.82 -34.60 -3.27
N GLN A 53 33.51 -35.64 -2.81
CA GLN A 53 33.03 -36.39 -1.64
C GLN A 53 33.15 -35.50 -0.41
N LEU A 54 32.10 -35.43 0.41
CA LEU A 54 32.10 -34.64 1.65
C LEU A 54 31.69 -35.50 2.85
N LEU A 55 30.58 -36.24 2.74
CA LEU A 55 30.11 -37.15 3.77
C LEU A 55 30.58 -38.58 3.49
N SER A 56 30.92 -39.32 4.55
CA SER A 56 30.99 -40.77 4.50
C SER A 56 29.58 -41.38 4.46
N GLU A 57 29.49 -42.70 4.23
CA GLU A 57 28.21 -43.43 4.32
C GLU A 57 27.53 -43.25 5.69
N GLU A 58 28.28 -43.39 6.79
CA GLU A 58 27.79 -43.12 8.15
C GLU A 58 27.45 -41.63 8.33
N GLY A 59 28.19 -40.72 7.69
CA GLY A 59 27.88 -39.30 7.63
C GLY A 59 26.50 -39.01 7.04
N VAL A 60 26.16 -39.64 5.91
CA VAL A 60 24.82 -39.50 5.30
C VAL A 60 23.74 -40.13 6.17
N LEU A 61 23.98 -41.32 6.73
CA LEU A 61 23.01 -41.97 7.62
C LEU A 61 22.75 -41.13 8.88
N ALA A 62 23.79 -40.61 9.54
CA ALA A 62 23.66 -39.69 10.68
C ALA A 62 22.91 -38.40 10.30
N TYR A 63 23.18 -37.83 9.12
CA TYR A 63 22.44 -36.68 8.60
C TYR A 63 20.94 -36.99 8.39
N ARG A 64 20.62 -38.15 7.80
CA ARG A 64 19.23 -38.61 7.60
C ARG A 64 18.53 -38.93 8.94
N ARG A 65 19.23 -39.53 9.92
CA ARG A 65 18.71 -39.74 11.29
C ARG A 65 18.41 -38.42 12.00
N ALA A 66 19.30 -37.43 11.85
CA ALA A 66 19.16 -36.10 12.40
C ALA A 66 18.03 -35.28 11.77
N LEU A 67 17.78 -35.49 10.47
CA LEU A 67 16.77 -34.79 9.69
C LEU A 67 15.37 -35.39 9.81
N PHE A 68 15.27 -36.72 9.78
CA PHE A 68 14.01 -37.48 9.79
C PHE A 68 13.59 -37.95 11.19
N ALA A 69 14.16 -37.34 12.24
CA ALA A 69 13.63 -37.49 13.59
C ALA A 69 12.19 -36.94 13.65
N PRO A 70 11.23 -37.63 14.30
CA PRO A 70 9.83 -37.20 14.32
C PRO A 70 9.63 -35.76 14.80
N GLU A 71 10.35 -35.35 15.85
CA GLU A 71 10.32 -34.00 16.41
C GLU A 71 10.84 -32.90 15.45
N ILE A 72 11.61 -33.28 14.43
CA ILE A 72 11.99 -32.38 13.33
C ILE A 72 10.86 -32.38 12.30
N LEU A 73 10.44 -33.55 11.81
CA LEU A 73 9.43 -33.65 10.76
C LEU A 73 8.09 -33.00 11.13
N ASP A 74 7.69 -33.06 12.40
CA ASP A 74 6.40 -32.52 12.85
C ASP A 74 6.35 -30.99 12.96
N GLU A 75 7.51 -30.33 13.05
CA GLU A 75 7.58 -28.88 13.26
C GLU A 75 8.40 -28.12 12.20
N CYS A 76 9.23 -28.84 11.42
CA CYS A 76 10.15 -28.27 10.42
C CYS A 76 9.78 -28.64 8.97
N ALA A 77 8.82 -29.54 8.74
CA ALA A 77 8.47 -30.01 7.41
C ALA A 77 7.21 -29.32 6.84
N VAL A 78 7.28 -28.90 5.58
CA VAL A 78 6.21 -28.22 4.83
C VAL A 78 6.18 -28.71 3.38
N SER A 79 5.03 -28.62 2.70
CA SER A 79 4.91 -28.91 1.26
C SER A 79 4.42 -27.67 0.51
N PRO A 80 5.31 -26.81 -0.01
CA PRO A 80 4.94 -25.58 -0.70
C PRO A 80 4.47 -25.80 -2.15
N TYR A 81 4.79 -26.95 -2.73
CA TYR A 81 4.43 -27.38 -4.08
C TYR A 81 4.05 -28.87 -4.09
N PRO A 82 3.26 -29.33 -5.08
CA PRO A 82 3.02 -30.75 -5.25
C PRO A 82 4.31 -31.56 -5.38
N ASN A 83 4.29 -32.80 -4.90
CA ASN A 83 5.42 -33.75 -5.00
C ASN A 83 6.74 -33.26 -4.37
N THR A 84 6.69 -32.26 -3.48
CA THR A 84 7.86 -31.66 -2.86
C THR A 84 7.62 -31.48 -1.36
N LEU A 85 8.44 -32.13 -0.56
CA LEU A 85 8.54 -31.95 0.89
C LEU A 85 9.81 -31.15 1.19
N ILE A 86 9.67 -30.01 1.85
CA ILE A 86 10.81 -29.20 2.33
C ILE A 86 10.91 -29.35 3.85
N VAL A 87 12.12 -29.61 4.34
CA VAL A 87 12.45 -29.55 5.77
C VAL A 87 13.40 -28.37 5.99
N ARG A 88 13.04 -27.45 6.88
CA ARG A 88 13.78 -26.21 7.12
C ARG A 88 13.77 -25.89 8.62
N ASP A 89 14.78 -25.16 9.10
CA ASP A 89 14.98 -24.88 10.54
C ASP A 89 15.44 -26.07 11.41
N ALA A 90 15.74 -27.23 10.79
CA ALA A 90 16.13 -28.46 11.48
C ALA A 90 17.39 -28.30 12.36
N ALA A 91 18.36 -27.47 11.95
CA ALA A 91 19.58 -27.22 12.72
C ALA A 91 19.35 -26.51 14.06
N LYS A 92 18.21 -25.81 14.28
CA LYS A 92 17.86 -25.29 15.61
C LYS A 92 17.70 -26.38 16.66
N LYS A 93 17.25 -27.55 16.22
CA LYS A 93 16.83 -28.67 17.07
C LYS A 93 17.81 -29.84 17.02
N SER A 94 18.40 -30.08 15.85
CA SER A 94 19.47 -31.07 15.69
C SER A 94 20.84 -30.47 15.97
N LYS A 95 21.45 -30.93 17.06
CA LYS A 95 22.86 -30.62 17.35
C LYS A 95 23.80 -31.14 16.26
N PHE A 96 23.52 -32.32 15.68
CA PHE A 96 24.31 -32.88 14.58
C PHE A 96 24.41 -31.92 13.39
N LEU A 97 23.25 -31.43 12.90
CA LEU A 97 23.21 -30.54 11.73
C LEU A 97 23.91 -29.21 11.99
N HIS A 98 23.66 -28.60 13.16
CA HIS A 98 24.32 -27.35 13.55
C HIS A 98 25.84 -27.51 13.67
N ASP A 99 26.29 -28.57 14.37
CA ASP A 99 27.71 -28.86 14.55
C ASP A 99 28.38 -29.13 13.19
N PHE A 100 27.78 -29.97 12.34
CA PHE A 100 28.30 -30.30 11.00
C PHE A 100 28.61 -29.05 10.18
N TRP A 101 27.64 -28.12 10.07
CA TRP A 101 27.78 -26.91 9.25
C TRP A 101 28.68 -25.84 9.89
N ASN A 102 28.91 -25.87 11.20
CA ASN A 102 29.76 -24.92 11.91
C ASN A 102 31.14 -25.49 12.30
N HIS A 103 31.42 -26.78 12.05
CA HIS A 103 32.67 -27.40 12.48
C HIS A 103 33.88 -26.82 11.72
N PRO A 104 35.01 -26.53 12.40
CA PRO A 104 36.20 -25.98 11.74
C PRO A 104 36.71 -26.80 10.55
N GLU A 105 36.63 -28.14 10.59
CA GLU A 105 37.05 -28.99 9.47
C GLU A 105 36.13 -28.83 8.24
N THR A 106 34.80 -28.86 8.42
CA THR A 106 33.83 -28.59 7.35
C THR A 106 34.05 -27.20 6.74
N LEU A 107 34.17 -26.18 7.59
CA LEU A 107 34.41 -24.80 7.15
C LEU A 107 35.76 -24.65 6.45
N SER A 108 36.81 -25.35 6.89
CA SER A 108 38.11 -25.34 6.23
C SER A 108 38.06 -25.93 4.82
N ILE A 109 37.31 -27.03 4.62
CA ILE A 109 37.10 -27.64 3.30
C ILE A 109 36.39 -26.65 2.38
N LEU A 110 35.22 -26.13 2.78
CA LEU A 110 34.42 -25.22 1.95
C LEU A 110 35.16 -23.90 1.66
N SER A 111 35.89 -23.38 2.64
CA SER A 111 36.70 -22.16 2.48
C SER A 111 37.87 -22.36 1.52
N GLY A 112 38.53 -23.52 1.57
CA GLY A 112 39.62 -23.88 0.66
C GLY A 112 39.15 -23.97 -0.79
N LEU A 113 37.99 -24.61 -1.01
CA LEU A 113 37.38 -24.75 -2.34
C LEU A 113 37.01 -23.41 -2.97
N MET A 114 36.43 -22.49 -2.20
CA MET A 114 36.01 -21.16 -2.69
C MET A 114 37.12 -20.10 -2.58
N GLN A 115 38.31 -20.48 -2.12
CA GLN A 115 39.49 -19.62 -1.93
C GLN A 115 39.24 -18.39 -1.03
N ALA A 116 38.35 -18.52 -0.04
CA ALA A 116 38.06 -17.48 0.93
C ALA A 116 37.43 -18.08 2.20
N PRO A 117 37.62 -17.46 3.38
CA PRO A 117 36.95 -17.91 4.60
C PRO A 117 35.43 -17.81 4.45
N LEU A 118 34.72 -18.92 4.59
CA LEU A 118 33.26 -18.98 4.59
C LEU A 118 32.72 -19.16 6.01
N VAL A 119 31.56 -18.55 6.28
CA VAL A 119 30.79 -18.75 7.51
C VAL A 119 29.30 -18.93 7.16
N PRO A 120 28.54 -19.76 7.91
CA PRO A 120 27.10 -19.87 7.74
C PRO A 120 26.42 -18.51 7.92
N ILE A 121 25.30 -18.31 7.22
CA ILE A 121 24.52 -17.07 7.25
C ILE A 121 23.79 -16.91 8.60
N PHE A 122 22.74 -17.68 8.85
CA PHE A 122 22.07 -17.82 10.15
C PHE A 122 21.34 -19.18 10.21
N LYS A 123 20.83 -19.54 11.39
CA LYS A 123 20.57 -20.93 11.77
C LYS A 123 19.44 -21.60 10.97
N ILE A 124 18.45 -20.84 10.52
CA ILE A 124 17.41 -21.30 9.59
C ILE A 124 17.97 -21.88 8.28
N GLU A 125 19.11 -21.38 7.80
CA GLU A 125 19.73 -21.75 6.52
C GLU A 125 20.90 -22.75 6.66
N GLU A 126 21.11 -23.31 7.86
CA GLU A 126 22.07 -24.38 8.12
C GLU A 126 21.49 -25.75 7.72
N GLY A 127 21.36 -25.99 6.42
CA GLY A 127 20.87 -27.27 5.89
C GLY A 127 19.35 -27.33 5.79
N PHE A 128 18.75 -26.49 4.93
CA PHE A 128 17.41 -26.79 4.43
C PHE A 128 17.49 -28.06 3.55
N VAL A 129 16.38 -28.78 3.40
CA VAL A 129 16.33 -30.00 2.60
C VAL A 129 15.13 -29.99 1.69
N SER A 130 15.34 -30.36 0.42
CA SER A 130 14.28 -30.65 -0.54
C SER A 130 14.22 -32.16 -0.77
N VAL A 131 13.03 -32.73 -0.61
CA VAL A 131 12.71 -34.14 -0.86
C VAL A 131 11.67 -34.22 -1.98
N GLN A 132 11.98 -34.96 -3.03
CA GLN A 132 11.03 -35.29 -4.10
C GLN A 132 10.16 -36.48 -3.66
N THR A 133 8.83 -36.34 -3.70
CA THR A 133 7.84 -37.33 -3.23
C THR A 133 6.82 -37.69 -4.31
N ASN A 134 6.16 -38.84 -4.18
CA ASN A 134 5.14 -39.30 -5.12
C ASN A 134 3.73 -38.82 -4.73
N SER A 135 3.46 -38.63 -3.43
CA SER A 135 2.21 -38.04 -2.94
C SER A 135 2.03 -36.60 -3.41
N ALA A 136 0.80 -36.28 -3.83
CA ALA A 136 0.52 -35.02 -4.51
C ALA A 136 0.47 -33.80 -3.57
N LYS A 137 -0.16 -33.90 -2.39
CA LYS A 137 -0.27 -32.79 -1.41
C LYS A 137 -0.40 -33.19 0.08
N ASP A 138 -0.46 -34.48 0.43
CA ASP A 138 -0.61 -34.90 1.83
C ASP A 138 0.76 -34.99 2.53
N LEU A 139 1.00 -34.12 3.51
CA LEU A 139 2.23 -34.06 4.30
C LEU A 139 2.47 -35.34 5.09
N GLU A 140 1.42 -35.98 5.61
CA GLU A 140 1.51 -37.21 6.40
C GLU A 140 1.69 -38.45 5.52
N GLU A 141 1.36 -38.39 4.23
CA GLU A 141 1.80 -39.42 3.27
C GLU A 141 3.26 -39.19 2.85
N MET A 142 3.64 -37.93 2.56
CA MET A 142 5.04 -37.58 2.24
C MET A 142 6.02 -37.98 3.36
N LYS A 143 5.65 -37.77 4.64
CA LYS A 143 6.44 -38.23 5.79
C LYS A 143 6.58 -39.76 5.89
N LYS A 144 5.72 -40.55 5.23
CA LYS A 144 5.80 -42.02 5.17
C LYS A 144 6.63 -42.53 3.99
N GLU A 145 6.91 -41.67 3.00
CA GLU A 145 7.77 -42.01 1.86
C GLU A 145 9.28 -41.93 2.19
N ILE A 146 9.65 -41.21 3.26
CA ILE A 146 11.03 -41.00 3.69
C ILE A 146 11.52 -42.06 4.69
N SER A 147 12.78 -42.45 4.57
CA SER A 147 13.46 -43.41 5.44
C SER A 147 14.87 -42.96 5.79
N ILE A 148 15.40 -43.44 6.93
CA ILE A 148 16.80 -43.21 7.31
C ILE A 148 17.73 -43.87 6.28
N GLU A 149 17.49 -45.14 5.96
CA GLU A 149 18.17 -45.85 4.88
C GLU A 149 17.75 -45.28 3.52
N PRO A 150 18.67 -45.02 2.58
CA PRO A 150 18.35 -44.62 1.20
C PRO A 150 17.58 -45.70 0.41
N ASP A 151 16.59 -45.30 -0.39
CA ASP A 151 15.89 -46.21 -1.31
C ASP A 151 16.58 -46.25 -2.68
N HIS A 152 17.32 -47.34 -2.95
CA HIS A 152 18.07 -47.54 -4.20
C HIS A 152 17.21 -48.03 -5.38
N ARG A 153 15.87 -48.10 -5.24
CA ARG A 153 15.03 -48.66 -6.31
C ARG A 153 14.97 -47.76 -7.54
N LEU A 154 15.32 -48.35 -8.67
CA LEU A 154 15.11 -47.79 -9.99
C LEU A 154 13.63 -47.80 -10.36
N ILE A 155 13.19 -46.76 -11.07
CA ILE A 155 11.86 -46.64 -11.67
C ILE A 155 12.02 -46.78 -13.19
N GLU A 156 11.23 -47.64 -13.83
CA GLU A 156 11.21 -47.75 -15.29
C GLU A 156 10.75 -46.42 -15.92
N MET A 157 11.54 -45.93 -16.86
CA MET A 157 11.26 -44.72 -17.64
C MET A 157 10.91 -45.09 -19.08
N SER A 158 10.00 -44.33 -19.71
CA SER A 158 9.75 -44.48 -21.14
C SER A 158 10.97 -44.01 -21.98
N GLU A 159 11.08 -44.47 -23.23
CA GLU A 159 12.12 -43.99 -24.15
C GLU A 159 11.99 -42.49 -24.43
N GLU A 160 10.79 -41.92 -24.36
CA GLU A 160 10.57 -40.47 -24.49
C GLU A 160 11.15 -39.75 -23.27
N GLU A 161 10.97 -40.28 -22.07
CA GLU A 161 11.50 -39.68 -20.83
C GLU A 161 13.02 -39.77 -20.71
N LYS A 162 13.65 -40.82 -21.26
CA LYS A 162 15.11 -40.95 -21.31
C LYS A 162 15.77 -39.95 -22.26
N ASN A 163 15.06 -39.59 -23.34
CA ASN A 163 15.53 -38.69 -24.39
C ASN A 163 15.04 -37.24 -24.22
N ALA A 164 14.22 -36.95 -23.21
CA ALA A 164 13.66 -35.62 -22.99
C ALA A 164 14.74 -34.62 -22.56
N ASN A 165 14.75 -33.43 -23.16
CA ASN A 165 15.71 -32.37 -22.81
C ASN A 165 15.47 -31.93 -21.34
N PRO A 166 16.46 -32.05 -20.42
CA PRO A 166 16.30 -31.66 -19.02
C PRO A 166 15.95 -30.18 -18.80
N LEU A 167 16.24 -29.31 -19.77
CA LEU A 167 15.89 -27.89 -19.76
C LEU A 167 14.42 -27.63 -20.14
N GLU A 168 13.79 -28.54 -20.88
CA GLU A 168 12.40 -28.44 -21.35
C GLU A 168 11.43 -29.32 -20.52
N SER A 169 11.95 -30.35 -19.86
CA SER A 169 11.18 -31.38 -19.11
C SER A 169 10.60 -30.93 -17.77
N GLY A 170 10.74 -29.64 -17.44
CA GLY A 170 10.38 -29.06 -16.15
C GLY A 170 11.50 -29.11 -15.11
N SER A 171 11.56 -28.07 -14.27
CA SER A 171 12.57 -27.85 -13.23
C SER A 171 12.02 -28.15 -11.84
N ILE A 172 12.87 -28.57 -10.90
CA ILE A 172 12.52 -28.56 -9.47
C ILE A 172 12.61 -27.13 -8.94
N ILE A 173 13.71 -26.44 -9.27
CA ILE A 173 13.87 -25.00 -9.03
C ILE A 173 14.23 -24.37 -10.38
N PRO A 174 13.43 -23.42 -10.91
CA PRO A 174 13.66 -22.80 -12.21
C PRO A 174 14.95 -21.96 -12.25
N TRP A 175 15.29 -21.39 -13.40
CA TRP A 175 16.35 -20.37 -13.50
C TRP A 175 16.16 -19.27 -12.46
N HIS A 176 17.16 -19.08 -11.60
CA HIS A 176 17.14 -18.13 -10.49
C HIS A 176 18.56 -17.77 -10.02
N PHE A 177 18.65 -16.75 -9.18
CA PHE A 177 19.78 -16.50 -8.29
C PHE A 177 19.36 -16.87 -6.87
N ASP A 178 20.29 -17.37 -6.06
CA ASP A 178 20.03 -17.56 -4.62
C ASP A 178 19.83 -16.21 -3.92
N SER A 179 19.15 -16.24 -2.77
CA SER A 179 19.08 -15.08 -1.88
C SER A 179 20.36 -14.89 -1.05
N TYR A 180 21.29 -15.84 -1.06
CA TYR A 180 22.54 -15.77 -0.28
C TYR A 180 23.77 -15.91 -1.19
N PRO A 181 24.95 -15.39 -0.82
CA PRO A 181 26.08 -15.30 -1.74
C PRO A 181 26.65 -16.66 -2.15
N TYR A 182 26.68 -17.64 -1.24
CA TYR A 182 27.18 -19.00 -1.47
C TYR A 182 26.18 -20.04 -0.99
N ALA A 183 26.05 -21.15 -1.73
CA ALA A 183 25.29 -22.33 -1.34
C ALA A 183 26.17 -23.59 -1.49
N CYS A 184 26.17 -24.45 -0.46
CA CYS A 184 26.75 -25.79 -0.53
C CYS A 184 25.62 -26.81 -0.56
N ILE A 185 25.60 -27.66 -1.58
CA ILE A 185 24.52 -28.59 -1.88
C ILE A 185 25.04 -30.03 -1.75
N ILE A 186 24.41 -30.83 -0.88
CA ILE A 186 24.76 -32.22 -0.57
C ILE A 186 23.66 -33.16 -1.08
N MET A 187 24.05 -34.24 -1.75
CA MET A 187 23.15 -35.33 -2.12
C MET A 187 23.09 -36.39 -1.03
N LEU A 188 21.90 -36.64 -0.49
CA LEU A 188 21.66 -37.65 0.56
C LEU A 188 20.99 -38.92 0.00
N SER A 189 20.71 -38.97 -1.31
CA SER A 189 20.13 -40.11 -2.03
C SER A 189 21.13 -40.75 -2.99
N HIS A 190 20.90 -42.01 -3.37
CA HIS A 190 21.64 -42.62 -4.47
C HIS A 190 21.19 -42.04 -5.82
N THR A 191 22.14 -41.90 -6.73
CA THR A 191 21.93 -41.31 -8.06
C THR A 191 22.16 -42.30 -9.20
N ASP A 192 22.39 -43.57 -8.88
CA ASP A 192 22.52 -44.63 -9.87
C ASP A 192 21.21 -44.76 -10.67
N GLY A 193 21.28 -44.64 -11.99
CA GLY A 193 20.10 -44.61 -12.86
C GLY A 193 19.27 -43.32 -12.81
N MET A 194 19.70 -42.29 -12.07
CA MET A 194 19.05 -40.97 -12.06
C MET A 194 19.29 -40.25 -13.39
N ILE A 195 18.20 -39.87 -14.08
CA ILE A 195 18.23 -38.98 -15.24
C ILE A 195 17.62 -37.64 -14.83
N GLY A 196 18.32 -36.54 -15.09
CA GLY A 196 17.97 -35.24 -14.50
C GLY A 196 18.56 -35.08 -13.08
N GLY A 197 18.10 -34.05 -12.35
CA GLY A 197 18.59 -33.72 -11.02
C GLY A 197 19.90 -32.94 -10.97
N GLU A 198 20.48 -32.59 -12.13
CA GLU A 198 21.74 -31.84 -12.25
C GLU A 198 21.54 -30.32 -12.21
N THR A 199 22.64 -29.59 -12.07
CA THR A 199 22.63 -28.13 -12.00
C THR A 199 23.18 -27.53 -13.28
N PHE A 200 22.41 -26.63 -13.88
CA PHE A 200 22.82 -25.88 -15.06
C PHE A 200 23.13 -24.45 -14.67
N ILE A 201 24.25 -23.92 -15.14
CA ILE A 201 24.69 -22.54 -14.91
C ILE A 201 24.66 -21.80 -16.24
N LYS A 202 24.11 -20.59 -16.23
CA LYS A 202 24.12 -19.67 -17.36
C LYS A 202 25.40 -18.82 -17.28
N CYS A 203 26.24 -18.94 -18.31
CA CYS A 203 27.49 -18.21 -18.45
C CYS A 203 27.22 -16.74 -18.79
N GLY A 204 28.22 -15.88 -18.59
CA GLY A 204 28.08 -14.43 -18.86
C GLY A 204 27.84 -14.05 -20.32
N ASP A 205 28.06 -14.98 -21.27
CA ASP A 205 27.73 -14.84 -22.69
C ASP A 205 26.36 -15.44 -23.06
N GLY A 206 25.58 -15.90 -22.07
CA GLY A 206 24.28 -16.55 -22.27
C GLY A 206 24.36 -18.05 -22.64
N THR A 207 25.55 -18.63 -22.79
CA THR A 207 25.68 -20.09 -22.99
C THR A 207 25.36 -20.86 -21.70
N ILE A 208 24.91 -22.11 -21.80
CA ILE A 208 24.55 -22.95 -20.65
C ILE A 208 25.62 -24.01 -20.44
N THR A 209 26.21 -24.04 -19.25
CA THR A 209 27.14 -25.08 -18.80
C THR A 209 26.45 -26.00 -17.80
N LYS A 210 26.52 -27.32 -18.03
CA LYS A 210 26.09 -28.33 -17.05
C LYS A 210 27.19 -28.56 -16.02
N VAL A 211 26.84 -28.46 -14.75
CA VAL A 211 27.61 -29.05 -13.64
C VAL A 211 27.05 -30.45 -13.41
N GLU A 212 27.94 -31.44 -13.31
CA GLU A 212 27.51 -32.82 -13.04
C GLU A 212 26.78 -32.91 -11.69
N GLY A 213 25.75 -33.76 -11.61
CA GLY A 213 24.99 -33.94 -10.38
C GLY A 213 25.84 -34.66 -9.32
N PRO A 214 25.77 -34.25 -8.05
CA PRO A 214 26.46 -34.95 -6.96
C PRO A 214 25.93 -36.37 -6.78
N LYS A 215 26.85 -37.32 -6.61
CA LYS A 215 26.59 -38.71 -6.20
C LYS A 215 26.27 -38.78 -4.69
N TYR A 216 25.88 -39.95 -4.20
CA TYR A 216 25.63 -40.18 -2.77
C TYR A 216 26.78 -39.69 -1.86
N GLY A 217 26.47 -38.83 -0.88
CA GLY A 217 27.44 -38.24 0.04
C GLY A 217 28.37 -37.17 -0.56
N CYS A 218 28.30 -36.94 -1.88
CA CYS A 218 28.98 -35.84 -2.53
C CYS A 218 28.28 -34.50 -2.28
N ALA A 219 29.08 -33.45 -2.28
CA ALA A 219 28.65 -32.07 -2.28
C ALA A 219 29.15 -31.33 -3.53
N TYR A 220 28.55 -30.19 -3.84
CA TYR A 220 29.15 -29.15 -4.69
C TYR A 220 28.80 -27.78 -4.10
N ILE A 221 29.65 -26.79 -4.33
CA ILE A 221 29.46 -25.43 -3.80
C ILE A 221 29.44 -24.42 -4.95
N ILE A 222 28.55 -23.43 -4.85
CA ILE A 222 28.30 -22.41 -5.88
C ILE A 222 28.19 -21.01 -5.27
N GLN A 223 28.54 -19.97 -6.02
CA GLN A 223 28.23 -18.57 -5.72
C GLN A 223 26.83 -18.18 -6.21
N GLY A 224 25.80 -18.89 -5.73
CA GLY A 224 24.44 -18.80 -6.26
C GLY A 224 23.82 -17.40 -6.24
N GLY A 225 24.27 -16.51 -5.34
CA GLY A 225 23.83 -15.11 -5.31
C GLY A 225 24.35 -14.24 -6.46
N ILE A 226 25.27 -14.73 -7.30
CA ILE A 226 25.80 -13.99 -8.46
C ILE A 226 25.78 -14.73 -9.80
N LEU A 227 25.44 -16.03 -9.79
CA LEU A 227 25.28 -16.85 -11.00
C LEU A 227 23.83 -17.35 -11.15
N GLU A 228 23.29 -17.25 -12.36
CA GLU A 228 21.94 -17.72 -12.67
C GLU A 228 22.00 -19.23 -12.90
N HIS A 229 21.21 -20.00 -12.14
CA HIS A 229 21.24 -21.45 -12.20
C HIS A 229 19.85 -22.10 -12.06
N LEU A 230 19.80 -23.38 -12.44
CA LEU A 230 18.61 -24.20 -12.60
C LEU A 230 18.90 -25.60 -12.04
N ALA A 231 17.96 -26.18 -11.30
CA ALA A 231 17.97 -27.60 -10.93
C ALA A 231 16.92 -28.38 -11.74
N SER A 232 17.39 -29.29 -12.61
CA SER A 232 16.50 -30.14 -13.42
C SER A 232 15.75 -31.15 -12.56
N ARG A 233 14.58 -31.62 -13.02
CA ARG A 233 13.82 -32.67 -12.31
C ARG A 233 14.42 -34.05 -12.53
N ALA A 234 14.60 -34.79 -11.44
CA ALA A 234 15.10 -36.16 -11.49
C ALA A 234 13.99 -37.17 -11.80
N LYS A 235 14.33 -38.16 -12.61
CA LYS A 235 13.55 -39.35 -12.98
C LYS A 235 14.44 -40.60 -12.84
N GLY A 236 13.83 -41.78 -12.91
CA GLY A 236 14.55 -43.07 -12.91
C GLY A 236 14.90 -43.63 -11.53
N VAL A 237 14.73 -42.85 -10.45
CA VAL A 237 14.97 -43.25 -9.06
C VAL A 237 13.76 -42.97 -8.18
N LYS A 238 13.61 -43.73 -7.10
CA LYS A 238 12.47 -43.58 -6.18
C LYS A 238 12.58 -42.38 -5.23
N GLU A 239 13.77 -41.99 -4.79
CA GLU A 239 13.97 -40.82 -3.93
C GLU A 239 14.98 -39.83 -4.51
N ARG A 240 14.82 -38.55 -4.17
CA ARG A 240 15.86 -37.52 -4.30
C ARG A 240 15.78 -36.58 -3.13
N ILE A 241 16.74 -36.69 -2.22
CA ILE A 241 16.89 -35.88 -1.01
C ILE A 241 18.17 -35.07 -1.16
N VAL A 242 18.03 -33.75 -1.18
CA VAL A 242 19.14 -32.80 -1.34
C VAL A 242 19.10 -31.79 -0.22
N SER A 243 20.20 -31.67 0.54
CA SER A 243 20.36 -30.63 1.55
C SER A 243 21.19 -29.47 1.01
N VAL A 244 20.87 -28.25 1.44
CA VAL A 244 21.54 -27.01 1.04
C VAL A 244 21.79 -26.16 2.28
N ALA A 245 23.03 -25.72 2.47
CA ALA A 245 23.36 -24.69 3.47
C ALA A 245 23.93 -23.44 2.81
N SER A 246 23.61 -22.28 3.39
CA SER A 246 23.97 -20.98 2.84
C SER A 246 25.05 -20.27 3.65
N PHE A 247 26.02 -19.67 2.94
CA PHE A 247 27.21 -19.06 3.52
C PHE A 247 27.45 -17.65 2.94
N ARG A 248 28.23 -16.86 3.68
CA ARG A 248 28.92 -15.68 3.13
C ARG A 248 30.44 -15.82 3.27
N ALA A 249 31.16 -15.04 2.49
CA ALA A 249 32.57 -14.77 2.76
C ALA A 249 32.71 -13.98 4.08
N ASN A 250 33.71 -14.32 4.88
CA ASN A 250 34.12 -13.61 6.09
C ASN A 250 35.41 -12.82 5.87
N VAL A 251 35.44 -12.08 4.76
CA VAL A 251 36.52 -11.14 4.40
C VAL A 251 36.06 -9.74 4.79
N ASP A 252 36.95 -8.96 5.42
CA ASP A 252 36.63 -7.61 5.90
C ASP A 252 36.37 -6.67 4.72
N GLY A 253 35.34 -5.83 4.80
CA GLY A 253 34.96 -4.89 3.74
C GLY A 253 34.23 -5.50 2.54
N PHE A 254 34.06 -6.84 2.47
CA PHE A 254 33.20 -7.47 1.46
C PHE A 254 31.73 -7.10 1.70
N TYR A 255 31.08 -6.50 0.70
CA TYR A 255 29.67 -6.15 0.80
C TYR A 255 28.79 -7.42 0.76
N ASP A 256 28.03 -7.66 1.82
CA ASP A 256 27.09 -8.79 1.90
C ASP A 256 25.79 -8.50 1.14
N ILE A 257 25.69 -9.10 -0.05
CA ILE A 257 24.56 -9.02 -0.97
C ILE A 257 23.31 -9.82 -0.57
N SER A 258 23.25 -10.42 0.62
CA SER A 258 22.12 -11.28 1.01
C SER A 258 20.74 -10.62 0.91
N PHE A 259 19.74 -11.43 0.60
CA PHE A 259 18.31 -11.13 0.55
C PHE A 259 17.54 -12.17 1.40
N THR A 260 16.22 -12.02 1.51
CA THR A 260 15.32 -13.07 2.04
C THR A 260 14.26 -13.52 1.03
N THR A 261 14.30 -13.01 -0.21
CA THR A 261 13.23 -13.13 -1.21
C THR A 261 12.83 -14.56 -1.52
N ASN A 262 13.78 -15.48 -1.71
CA ASN A 262 13.45 -16.86 -2.04
C ASN A 262 13.00 -17.69 -0.81
N THR A 263 13.06 -17.13 0.40
CA THR A 263 12.87 -17.88 1.65
C THR A 263 11.63 -17.46 2.42
N ARG A 264 11.14 -16.22 2.23
CA ARG A 264 9.93 -15.67 2.89
C ARG A 264 8.67 -16.56 2.73
N PRO A 265 8.29 -17.10 1.56
CA PRO A 265 7.05 -17.90 1.43
C PRO A 265 7.09 -19.30 2.07
N MET A 266 8.27 -19.81 2.42
CA MET A 266 8.48 -21.21 2.86
C MET A 266 9.03 -21.30 4.30
N THR A 267 9.08 -20.17 5.01
CA THR A 267 9.69 -20.06 6.35
C THR A 267 8.77 -19.26 7.27
N ASN A 268 8.78 -19.54 8.57
CA ASN A 268 8.15 -18.64 9.54
C ASN A 268 8.84 -17.26 9.48
N THR A 269 8.13 -16.27 8.94
CA THR A 269 8.67 -14.94 8.66
C THR A 269 9.06 -14.17 9.92
N ARG A 270 8.44 -14.48 11.07
CA ARG A 270 8.80 -13.85 12.37
C ARG A 270 10.14 -14.35 12.88
N ASP A 271 10.43 -15.64 12.72
CA ASP A 271 11.72 -16.23 13.08
C ASP A 271 12.81 -15.81 12.07
N LEU A 272 12.49 -15.86 10.77
CA LEU A 272 13.37 -15.40 9.69
C LEU A 272 13.80 -13.94 9.89
N HIS A 273 12.87 -13.02 10.13
CA HIS A 273 13.20 -11.61 10.30
C HIS A 273 13.96 -11.32 11.61
N ARG A 274 13.76 -12.12 12.66
CA ARG A 274 14.53 -12.01 13.90
C ARG A 274 16.00 -12.41 13.69
N GLU A 275 16.24 -13.57 13.07
CA GLU A 275 17.59 -14.04 12.77
C GLU A 275 18.29 -13.18 11.71
N TRP A 276 17.56 -12.73 10.70
CA TRP A 276 18.04 -11.76 9.72
C TRP A 276 18.53 -10.48 10.40
N ALA A 277 17.73 -9.88 11.30
CA ALA A 277 18.12 -8.68 12.03
C ALA A 277 19.37 -8.92 12.90
N GLU A 278 19.42 -10.03 13.64
CA GLU A 278 20.59 -10.38 14.46
C GLU A 278 21.86 -10.60 13.60
N TYR A 279 21.75 -11.34 12.51
CA TYR A 279 22.81 -11.57 11.54
C TYR A 279 23.34 -10.26 10.95
N ARG A 280 22.44 -9.42 10.43
CA ARG A 280 22.83 -8.17 9.77
C ARG A 280 23.47 -7.18 10.75
N LEU A 281 22.99 -7.12 11.99
CA LEU A 281 23.59 -6.32 13.07
C LEU A 281 24.97 -6.85 13.50
N LYS A 282 25.20 -8.17 13.53
CA LYS A 282 26.54 -8.75 13.81
C LYS A 282 27.57 -8.36 12.76
N VAL A 283 27.19 -8.40 11.47
CA VAL A 283 28.06 -7.98 10.36
C VAL A 283 28.34 -6.47 10.43
N LEU A 284 27.30 -5.64 10.60
CA LEU A 284 27.46 -4.18 10.75
C LEU A 284 28.37 -3.84 11.93
N LYS A 285 28.19 -4.52 13.08
CA LYS A 285 29.03 -4.35 14.27
C LYS A 285 30.50 -4.62 13.93
N LYS A 286 30.81 -5.76 13.28
CA LYS A 286 32.18 -6.14 12.91
C LYS A 286 32.82 -5.09 11.98
N GLU A 287 32.10 -4.63 10.97
CA GLU A 287 32.57 -3.62 10.01
C GLU A 287 32.80 -2.25 10.67
N ILE A 288 31.95 -1.84 11.62
CA ILE A 288 32.14 -0.65 12.45
C ILE A 288 33.36 -0.79 13.36
N GLU A 289 33.54 -1.94 14.04
CA GLU A 289 34.67 -2.19 14.93
C GLU A 289 36.01 -2.15 14.17
N ALA A 290 36.11 -2.86 13.04
CA ALA A 290 37.30 -2.84 12.18
C ALA A 290 37.60 -1.44 11.61
N THR A 291 36.57 -0.69 11.22
CA THR A 291 36.75 0.69 10.72
C THR A 291 37.14 1.65 11.85
N LEU A 292 36.61 1.48 13.06
CA LEU A 292 36.96 2.27 14.24
C LEU A 292 38.43 2.07 14.64
N GLU A 293 38.96 0.86 14.54
CA GLU A 293 40.40 0.60 14.75
C GLU A 293 41.25 1.33 13.70
N ARG A 294 40.87 1.26 12.42
CA ARG A 294 41.55 2.02 11.35
C ARG A 294 41.49 3.53 11.58
N VAL A 295 40.37 4.08 12.03
CA VAL A 295 40.24 5.50 12.42
C VAL A 295 41.19 5.84 13.57
N ARG A 296 41.19 5.05 14.65
CA ARG A 296 42.06 5.27 15.82
C ARG A 296 43.55 5.25 15.47
N ASN A 297 43.93 4.42 14.51
CA ASN A 297 45.31 4.27 14.05
C ASN A 297 45.71 5.24 12.92
N ASN A 298 44.82 6.16 12.49
CA ASN A 298 44.99 7.02 11.31
C ASN A 298 45.28 6.24 10.00
N GLN A 299 44.67 5.05 9.84
CA GLN A 299 44.83 4.11 8.71
C GLN A 299 43.63 4.14 7.73
N ILE A 300 42.94 5.28 7.64
CA ILE A 300 41.80 5.49 6.74
C ILE A 300 41.76 6.94 6.28
N SER A 301 41.60 7.18 4.97
CA SER A 301 41.43 8.52 4.43
C SER A 301 39.98 9.00 4.60
N THR A 302 39.75 10.31 4.42
CA THR A 302 38.39 10.87 4.39
C THR A 302 37.54 10.26 3.28
N GLU A 303 38.15 9.93 2.13
CA GLU A 303 37.46 9.31 0.99
C GLU A 303 37.08 7.86 1.31
N ASP A 304 38.00 7.06 1.85
CA ASP A 304 37.72 5.69 2.29
C ASP A 304 36.60 5.65 3.34
N PHE A 305 36.58 6.61 4.27
CA PHE A 305 35.53 6.73 5.27
C PHE A 305 34.18 7.16 4.66
N HIS A 306 34.19 8.02 3.64
CA HIS A 306 32.99 8.37 2.87
C HIS A 306 32.40 7.14 2.15
N ILE A 307 33.26 6.36 1.48
CA ILE A 307 32.89 5.10 0.82
C ILE A 307 32.30 4.11 1.84
N PHE A 308 32.97 3.93 3.00
CA PHE A 308 32.46 3.11 4.10
C PHE A 308 31.07 3.58 4.56
N GLY A 309 30.91 4.86 4.89
CA GLY A 309 29.64 5.42 5.36
C GLY A 309 28.50 5.20 4.37
N LYS A 310 28.75 5.45 3.07
CA LYS A 310 27.79 5.19 1.99
C LYS A 310 27.40 3.71 1.88
N ARG A 311 28.36 2.79 2.05
CA ARG A 311 28.09 1.33 2.09
C ARG A 311 27.21 0.96 3.27
N GLN A 312 27.45 1.49 4.47
CA GLN A 312 26.63 1.17 5.65
C GLN A 312 25.18 1.68 5.52
N VAL A 313 24.96 2.83 4.86
CA VAL A 313 23.60 3.30 4.53
C VAL A 313 22.90 2.29 3.63
N GLY A 314 23.49 1.92 2.49
CA GLY A 314 22.91 0.94 1.57
C GLY A 314 22.69 -0.44 2.20
N TYR A 315 23.64 -0.87 3.04
CA TYR A 315 23.56 -2.13 3.79
C TYR A 315 22.36 -2.19 4.74
N MET A 316 22.12 -1.11 5.50
CA MET A 316 20.95 -1.01 6.39
C MET A 316 19.65 -0.79 5.63
N GLN A 317 19.68 -0.06 4.52
CA GLN A 317 18.55 0.12 3.61
C GLN A 317 18.07 -1.23 3.04
N GLN A 318 18.99 -2.05 2.53
CA GLN A 318 18.71 -3.43 2.13
C GLN A 318 18.21 -4.27 3.31
N THR A 319 18.82 -4.12 4.49
CA THR A 319 18.44 -4.88 5.70
C THR A 319 16.98 -4.69 6.08
N TYR A 320 16.48 -3.44 6.20
CA TYR A 320 15.08 -3.22 6.60
C TYR A 320 14.09 -3.59 5.50
N ARG A 321 14.44 -3.38 4.23
CA ARG A 321 13.56 -3.72 3.10
C ARG A 321 13.33 -5.22 2.95
N GLN A 322 14.29 -6.06 3.32
CA GLN A 322 14.09 -7.51 3.35
C GLN A 322 13.19 -8.00 4.51
N MET A 323 12.75 -7.12 5.42
CA MET A 323 11.85 -7.43 6.54
C MET A 323 10.39 -7.06 6.20
N VAL A 324 9.88 -7.62 5.11
CA VAL A 324 8.51 -7.35 4.60
C VAL A 324 7.46 -7.70 5.67
N PRO A 325 6.41 -6.88 5.90
CA PRO A 325 5.38 -7.17 6.89
C PRO A 325 4.69 -8.52 6.65
N HIS A 326 4.61 -9.37 7.68
CA HIS A 326 4.06 -10.73 7.56
C HIS A 326 2.67 -10.77 6.92
N GLY A 327 1.74 -9.90 7.33
CA GLY A 327 0.40 -9.84 6.74
C GLY A 327 0.38 -9.50 5.23
N LEU A 328 1.38 -8.78 4.72
CA LEU A 328 1.52 -8.53 3.27
C LEU A 328 2.05 -9.77 2.55
N ILE A 329 2.96 -10.53 3.16
CA ILE A 329 3.44 -11.81 2.63
C ILE A 329 2.27 -12.81 2.58
N ASP A 330 1.54 -12.96 3.68
CA ASP A 330 0.38 -13.86 3.80
C ASP A 330 -0.68 -13.51 2.74
N GLN A 331 -1.04 -12.22 2.61
CA GLN A 331 -1.97 -11.72 1.58
C GLN A 331 -1.47 -11.95 0.15
N THR A 332 -0.17 -11.79 -0.11
CA THR A 332 0.42 -12.05 -1.44
C THR A 332 0.28 -13.53 -1.80
N ILE A 333 0.55 -14.44 -0.86
CA ILE A 333 0.44 -15.89 -1.08
C ILE A 333 -1.03 -16.33 -1.16
N GLU A 334 -1.96 -15.68 -0.45
CA GLU A 334 -3.40 -15.89 -0.62
C GLU A 334 -3.89 -15.47 -2.01
N ASN A 335 -3.50 -14.29 -2.49
CA ASN A 335 -3.95 -13.74 -3.77
C ASN A 335 -3.33 -14.42 -5.01
N HIS A 336 -2.02 -14.71 -4.97
CA HIS A 336 -1.26 -15.16 -6.15
C HIS A 336 -0.69 -16.58 -6.03
N GLY A 337 -0.75 -17.18 -4.84
CA GLY A 337 -0.10 -18.44 -4.53
C GLY A 337 1.43 -18.35 -4.54
N ASN A 338 2.09 -19.44 -4.09
CA ASN A 338 3.54 -19.60 -4.26
C ASN A 338 3.93 -19.46 -5.73
N TYR A 339 3.16 -20.03 -6.67
CA TYR A 339 3.50 -19.97 -8.10
C TYR A 339 3.59 -18.52 -8.61
N GLY A 340 2.60 -17.66 -8.33
CA GLY A 340 2.65 -16.26 -8.73
C GLY A 340 3.79 -15.49 -8.07
N TYR A 341 4.11 -15.81 -6.81
CA TYR A 341 5.27 -15.26 -6.12
C TYR A 341 6.60 -15.56 -6.83
N TYR A 342 6.92 -16.84 -7.04
CA TYR A 342 8.23 -17.24 -7.60
C TYR A 342 8.39 -16.95 -9.09
N HIS A 343 7.30 -16.61 -9.79
CA HIS A 343 7.29 -16.22 -11.20
C HIS A 343 6.92 -14.75 -11.45
N ALA A 344 6.95 -13.90 -10.41
CA ALA A 344 6.67 -12.46 -10.51
C ALA A 344 7.46 -11.75 -11.62
N ASP A 345 8.73 -12.15 -11.83
CA ASP A 345 9.59 -11.69 -12.92
C ASP A 345 9.04 -12.03 -14.31
N ARG A 346 8.60 -13.27 -14.52
CA ARG A 346 8.00 -13.73 -15.79
C ARG A 346 6.64 -13.09 -16.04
N ILE A 347 5.84 -12.94 -14.97
CA ILE A 347 4.56 -12.23 -15.01
C ILE A 347 4.80 -10.79 -15.49
N TRP A 348 5.86 -10.12 -15.01
CA TRP A 348 6.23 -8.79 -15.47
C TRP A 348 6.71 -8.76 -16.93
N GLU A 349 7.52 -9.73 -17.36
CA GLU A 349 7.90 -9.87 -18.77
C GLU A 349 6.68 -10.08 -19.69
N ASP A 350 5.68 -10.84 -19.25
CA ASP A 350 4.48 -11.12 -20.05
C ASP A 350 3.51 -9.92 -20.06
N ILE A 351 3.32 -9.24 -18.93
CA ILE A 351 2.61 -7.95 -18.83
C ILE A 351 3.18 -6.93 -19.84
N ARG A 352 4.51 -6.87 -19.97
CA ARG A 352 5.22 -5.97 -20.90
C ARG A 352 4.98 -6.27 -22.38
N LYS A 353 4.51 -7.47 -22.72
CA LYS A 353 4.20 -7.89 -24.09
C LYS A 353 2.73 -7.63 -24.46
N CYS A 354 1.89 -7.23 -23.50
CA CYS A 354 0.47 -7.01 -23.72
C CYS A 354 0.14 -5.64 -24.33
N ASP A 355 -0.85 -5.61 -25.22
CA ASP A 355 -1.43 -4.37 -25.72
C ASP A 355 -1.98 -3.52 -24.55
N GLY A 356 -1.71 -2.22 -24.56
CA GLY A 356 -2.09 -1.30 -23.48
C GLY A 356 -1.08 -1.17 -22.34
N PHE A 357 0.01 -1.96 -22.34
CA PHE A 357 1.08 -1.85 -21.34
C PHE A 357 1.62 -0.42 -21.17
N GLU A 358 2.03 0.22 -22.27
CA GLU A 358 2.61 1.58 -22.22
C GLU A 358 1.58 2.62 -21.74
N THR A 359 0.30 2.44 -22.04
CA THR A 359 -0.79 3.31 -21.57
C THR A 359 -0.97 3.20 -20.06
N LEU A 360 -1.01 1.98 -19.51
CA LEU A 360 -1.07 1.77 -18.07
C LEU A 360 0.23 2.20 -17.37
N LEU A 361 1.40 2.03 -18.01
CA LEU A 361 2.67 2.51 -17.49
C LEU A 361 2.75 4.04 -17.43
N ALA A 362 2.20 4.74 -18.41
CA ALA A 362 2.08 6.20 -18.37
C ALA A 362 1.18 6.65 -17.21
N ALA A 363 -0.02 6.08 -17.08
CA ALA A 363 -0.94 6.41 -15.99
C ALA A 363 -0.36 6.06 -14.60
N ALA A 364 0.29 4.90 -14.46
CA ALA A 364 0.94 4.49 -13.21
C ALA A 364 2.12 5.39 -12.83
N ARG A 365 2.81 6.01 -13.80
CA ARG A 365 3.88 7.00 -13.54
C ARG A 365 3.34 8.34 -13.04
N GLU A 366 2.17 8.77 -13.50
CA GLU A 366 1.50 9.99 -13.00
C GLU A 366 0.95 9.82 -11.58
N MET A 367 0.73 8.57 -11.15
CA MET A 367 0.15 8.20 -9.86
C MET A 367 1.11 7.36 -8.99
N GLU A 368 2.41 7.33 -9.31
CA GLU A 368 3.40 6.42 -8.70
C GLU A 368 3.62 6.72 -7.19
N ASP A 369 3.08 7.84 -6.67
CA ASP A 369 3.09 8.30 -5.28
C ASP A 369 1.81 8.02 -4.48
N THR A 370 0.70 7.66 -5.15
CA THR A 370 -0.57 7.32 -4.50
C THR A 370 -0.52 5.93 -3.86
N TRP A 371 0.35 5.04 -4.34
CA TRP A 371 0.54 3.71 -3.79
C TRP A 371 1.55 3.69 -2.63
N GLU A 372 1.03 3.96 -1.43
CA GLU A 372 1.78 4.10 -0.18
C GLU A 372 2.83 2.99 0.11
N PRO A 373 2.57 1.68 -0.11
CA PRO A 373 3.50 0.60 0.24
C PRO A 373 4.88 0.65 -0.43
N ALA A 374 5.04 1.37 -1.55
CA ALA A 374 6.35 1.59 -2.19
C ALA A 374 6.80 3.05 -2.29
N ARG A 375 6.24 3.95 -1.48
CA ARG A 375 6.70 5.35 -1.39
C ARG A 375 8.20 5.45 -1.10
N ASP A 376 8.70 4.62 -0.19
CA ASP A 376 10.12 4.49 0.17
C ASP A 376 11.05 4.06 -0.99
N TYR A 377 10.48 3.56 -2.09
CA TYR A 377 11.23 3.05 -3.25
C TYR A 377 11.32 4.07 -4.39
N GLN A 378 10.55 5.17 -4.35
CA GLN A 378 10.59 6.20 -5.38
C GLN A 378 11.97 6.87 -5.48
N GLY A 379 12.60 7.13 -4.34
CA GLY A 379 13.96 7.65 -4.28
C GLY A 379 14.97 6.70 -4.93
N ASP A 380 14.80 5.37 -4.78
CA ASP A 380 15.64 4.40 -5.46
C ASP A 380 15.35 4.36 -6.94
N LEU A 381 14.09 4.37 -7.37
CA LEU A 381 13.71 4.36 -8.78
C LEU A 381 14.34 5.53 -9.53
N VAL A 382 14.35 6.72 -8.92
CA VAL A 382 15.07 7.90 -9.45
C VAL A 382 16.58 7.67 -9.48
N ALA A 383 17.18 7.16 -8.39
CA ALA A 383 18.61 6.87 -8.33
C ALA A 383 19.05 5.82 -9.37
N SER A 384 18.32 4.71 -9.48
CA SER A 384 18.44 3.63 -10.46
C SER A 384 18.34 4.15 -11.89
N ARG A 385 17.30 4.94 -12.23
CA ARG A 385 17.17 5.58 -13.54
C ARG A 385 18.35 6.49 -13.85
N LEU A 386 18.85 7.26 -12.88
CA LEU A 386 20.03 8.13 -13.04
C LEU A 386 21.33 7.33 -13.22
N SER A 387 21.51 6.22 -12.50
CA SER A 387 22.62 5.29 -12.66
C SER A 387 22.62 4.63 -14.04
N LEU A 388 21.49 4.07 -14.47
CA LEU A 388 21.31 3.53 -15.82
C LEU A 388 21.57 4.59 -16.91
N LYS A 389 21.17 5.85 -16.68
CA LYS A 389 21.46 6.99 -17.57
C LYS A 389 22.96 7.35 -17.65
N ARG A 390 23.75 7.04 -16.62
CA ARG A 390 25.22 7.16 -16.63
C ARG A 390 25.92 5.91 -17.19
N GLY A 391 25.18 4.88 -17.60
CA GLY A 391 25.74 3.60 -18.06
C GLY A 391 26.19 2.68 -16.91
N GLU A 392 25.78 2.94 -15.68
CA GLU A 392 26.08 2.09 -14.53
C GLU A 392 25.20 0.83 -14.53
N VAL A 393 25.78 -0.33 -14.21
CA VAL A 393 25.06 -1.61 -14.13
C VAL A 393 24.43 -1.78 -12.75
N LEU A 394 23.10 -1.82 -12.69
CA LEU A 394 22.38 -2.12 -11.45
C LEU A 394 22.43 -3.63 -11.12
N GLN A 395 22.56 -3.94 -9.83
CA GLN A 395 22.52 -5.29 -9.27
C GLN A 395 21.22 -5.49 -8.46
N GLY A 396 20.77 -6.73 -8.33
CA GLY A 396 19.58 -7.09 -7.54
C GLY A 396 19.41 -8.60 -7.36
N GLN A 397 18.28 -9.00 -6.77
CA GLN A 397 17.90 -10.41 -6.56
C GLN A 397 17.70 -11.18 -7.89
N LEU A 398 17.40 -10.47 -8.98
CA LEU A 398 17.33 -11.03 -10.34
C LEU A 398 18.65 -10.87 -11.12
N GLY A 399 19.77 -10.65 -10.42
CA GLY A 399 21.08 -10.47 -11.03
C GLY A 399 21.30 -9.05 -11.59
N ARG A 400 21.76 -8.98 -12.83
CA ARG A 400 22.08 -7.71 -13.52
C ARG A 400 20.87 -7.21 -14.29
N VAL A 401 20.52 -5.93 -14.10
CA VAL A 401 19.61 -5.24 -15.01
C VAL A 401 20.40 -4.90 -16.28
N ILE A 402 20.29 -5.74 -17.31
CA ILE A 402 20.89 -5.49 -18.63
C ILE A 402 19.89 -4.69 -19.48
N PRO A 403 20.25 -3.49 -19.93
CA PRO A 403 19.37 -2.69 -20.77
C PRO A 403 19.07 -3.28 -22.15
N SER A 404 17.80 -3.24 -22.55
CA SER A 404 17.47 -3.07 -23.96
C SER A 404 17.79 -1.62 -24.40
N ALA A 405 17.62 -1.30 -25.69
CA ALA A 405 18.27 -0.17 -26.37
C ALA A 405 18.03 1.27 -25.81
N ASN A 406 17.20 1.48 -24.79
CA ASN A 406 17.12 2.73 -24.01
C ASN A 406 16.91 2.44 -22.49
N PRO A 407 17.99 2.19 -21.72
CA PRO A 407 17.95 1.64 -20.35
C PRO A 407 16.95 2.27 -19.39
N TRP A 408 17.00 3.60 -19.26
CA TRP A 408 16.37 4.31 -18.15
C TRP A 408 14.96 4.81 -18.49
N GLN A 409 14.59 4.85 -19.77
CA GLN A 409 13.26 5.27 -20.21
C GLN A 409 12.22 4.15 -20.02
N GLY A 410 12.63 2.89 -20.19
CA GLY A 410 11.77 1.72 -19.93
C GLY A 410 11.70 1.31 -18.45
N TYR A 411 12.67 1.72 -17.62
CA TYR A 411 12.79 1.29 -16.23
C TYR A 411 11.63 1.83 -15.36
N SER A 412 10.85 0.95 -14.72
CA SER A 412 9.65 1.27 -13.93
C SER A 412 9.80 0.91 -12.45
N MET A 413 8.83 1.32 -11.61
CA MET A 413 8.74 0.80 -10.24
C MET A 413 8.65 -0.73 -10.20
N GLY A 414 7.95 -1.36 -11.15
CA GLY A 414 7.90 -2.82 -11.26
C GLY A 414 9.29 -3.46 -11.38
N ASP A 415 10.19 -2.89 -12.20
CA ASP A 415 11.57 -3.36 -12.31
C ASP A 415 12.39 -3.13 -11.03
N GLU A 416 12.15 -1.99 -10.38
CA GLU A 416 12.89 -1.57 -9.18
C GLU A 416 12.53 -2.43 -7.97
N LEU A 417 11.25 -2.74 -7.78
CA LEU A 417 10.75 -3.66 -6.77
C LEU A 417 11.28 -5.08 -7.01
N LEU A 418 11.19 -5.59 -8.23
CA LEU A 418 11.73 -6.91 -8.58
C LEU A 418 13.25 -6.98 -8.41
N ARG A 419 14.00 -5.93 -8.81
CA ARG A 419 15.44 -5.81 -8.58
C ARG A 419 15.78 -5.86 -7.09
N GLN A 420 15.05 -5.16 -6.24
CA GLN A 420 15.23 -5.19 -4.79
C GLN A 420 14.66 -6.46 -4.12
N GLY A 421 14.16 -7.42 -4.89
CA GLY A 421 13.63 -8.68 -4.37
C GLY A 421 12.31 -8.52 -3.62
N GLN A 422 11.51 -7.52 -3.97
CA GLN A 422 10.24 -7.15 -3.34
C GLN A 422 9.06 -7.70 -4.15
N ARG A 423 8.93 -9.02 -4.24
CA ARG A 423 7.90 -9.70 -5.04
C ARG A 423 6.48 -9.40 -4.53
N GLU A 424 6.33 -9.28 -3.22
CA GLU A 424 5.09 -8.89 -2.53
C GLU A 424 4.63 -7.50 -2.98
N LEU A 425 5.54 -6.52 -2.94
CA LEU A 425 5.24 -5.17 -3.37
C LEU A 425 5.03 -5.10 -4.88
N PHE A 426 5.82 -5.82 -5.68
CA PHE A 426 5.62 -5.86 -7.13
C PHE A 426 4.22 -6.37 -7.50
N LEU A 427 3.76 -7.46 -6.89
CA LEU A 427 2.44 -8.03 -7.18
C LEU A 427 1.32 -7.09 -6.73
N GLY A 428 1.42 -6.52 -5.52
CA GLY A 428 0.46 -5.52 -5.04
C GLY A 428 0.42 -4.23 -5.88
N TRP A 429 1.57 -3.79 -6.42
CA TRP A 429 1.68 -2.67 -7.36
C TRP A 429 1.02 -3.00 -8.71
N SER A 430 1.31 -4.21 -9.23
CA SER A 430 0.75 -4.73 -10.48
C SER A 430 -0.78 -4.81 -10.42
N ASP A 431 -1.34 -5.24 -9.29
CA ASP A 431 -2.79 -5.28 -9.06
C ASP A 431 -3.38 -3.87 -8.92
N TYR A 432 -2.77 -3.00 -8.11
CA TYR A 432 -3.28 -1.65 -7.83
C TYR A 432 -3.37 -0.78 -9.10
N PHE A 433 -2.37 -0.87 -9.98
CA PHE A 433 -2.36 -0.15 -11.27
C PHE A 433 -2.97 -0.97 -12.43
N GLY A 434 -3.57 -2.13 -12.16
CA GLY A 434 -4.31 -2.92 -13.13
C GLY A 434 -3.47 -3.69 -14.16
N PHE A 435 -2.13 -3.67 -14.06
CA PHE A 435 -1.24 -4.43 -14.95
C PHE A 435 -1.57 -5.94 -14.96
N SER A 436 -1.92 -6.51 -13.81
CA SER A 436 -2.32 -7.92 -13.70
C SER A 436 -3.53 -8.28 -14.57
N SER A 437 -4.39 -7.31 -14.91
CA SER A 437 -5.55 -7.54 -15.78
C SER A 437 -5.20 -7.75 -17.25
N LEU A 438 -4.05 -7.23 -17.73
CA LEU A 438 -3.61 -7.37 -19.12
C LEU A 438 -3.39 -8.84 -19.51
N VAL A 439 -2.82 -9.64 -18.60
CA VAL A 439 -2.54 -11.06 -18.81
C VAL A 439 -3.84 -11.88 -18.87
N THR A 440 -4.88 -11.46 -18.14
CA THR A 440 -6.19 -12.14 -18.15
C THR A 440 -7.04 -11.85 -19.39
N SER A 441 -6.77 -10.76 -20.10
CA SER A 441 -7.45 -10.39 -21.35
C SER A 441 -6.80 -10.95 -22.63
N GLY A 442 -5.53 -11.36 -22.57
CA GLY A 442 -4.81 -11.93 -23.72
C GLY A 442 -5.07 -13.43 -23.95
N GLN A 443 -4.84 -13.92 -25.18
CA GLN A 443 -5.04 -15.34 -25.55
C GLN A 443 -4.15 -16.36 -24.80
N ALA A 444 -3.27 -15.91 -23.89
CA ALA A 444 -2.39 -16.75 -23.07
C ALA A 444 -3.05 -17.32 -21.80
N GLY A 445 -4.31 -16.97 -21.49
CA GLY A 445 -5.03 -17.33 -20.25
C GLY A 445 -5.25 -18.83 -19.92
N LYS A 446 -4.60 -19.77 -20.62
CA LYS A 446 -4.72 -21.22 -20.34
C LYS A 446 -3.82 -21.73 -19.21
N PHE A 447 -2.74 -21.04 -18.85
CA PHE A 447 -1.82 -21.52 -17.80
C PHE A 447 -2.19 -21.07 -16.38
N PHE A 448 -2.95 -19.99 -16.23
CA PHE A 448 -3.28 -19.42 -14.91
C PHE A 448 -4.24 -20.28 -14.05
N LEU A 449 -4.94 -21.24 -14.67
CA LEU A 449 -6.04 -21.99 -14.03
C LEU A 449 -5.65 -23.35 -13.42
N ILE A 450 -4.38 -23.78 -13.50
CA ILE A 450 -3.97 -25.13 -13.07
C ILE A 450 -3.67 -25.21 -11.56
N GLY A 451 -3.51 -24.07 -10.87
CA GLY A 451 -3.20 -24.01 -9.43
C GLY A 451 -4.40 -24.03 -8.47
N CYS A 452 -5.54 -23.45 -8.88
CA CYS A 452 -6.71 -23.31 -8.02
C CYS A 452 -7.51 -24.62 -7.93
N GLY A 453 -7.26 -25.38 -6.86
CA GLY A 453 -8.04 -26.57 -6.52
C GLY A 453 -9.51 -26.21 -6.25
N ALA A 454 -10.40 -26.65 -7.12
CA ALA A 454 -11.82 -26.38 -6.99
C ALA A 454 -12.44 -27.12 -5.79
N GLN A 455 -13.09 -26.38 -4.89
CA GLN A 455 -14.19 -26.91 -4.09
C GLN A 455 -15.51 -26.27 -4.52
N GLN A 456 -16.15 -26.91 -5.49
CA GLN A 456 -17.59 -26.72 -5.70
C GLN A 456 -18.35 -27.32 -4.51
N ARG A 457 -19.40 -26.64 -4.05
CA ARG A 457 -20.57 -27.32 -3.50
C ARG A 457 -21.83 -26.86 -4.23
N THR A 458 -22.56 -27.86 -4.70
CA THR A 458 -23.74 -27.79 -5.56
C THR A 458 -25.03 -27.62 -4.76
N HIS A 459 -26.13 -27.16 -5.38
CA HIS A 459 -27.27 -28.04 -5.67
C HIS A 459 -28.35 -27.42 -6.59
N ARG A 460 -28.85 -28.26 -7.52
CA ARG A 460 -30.13 -28.18 -8.28
C ARG A 460 -31.35 -27.99 -7.34
N ALA A 461 -32.61 -27.67 -7.69
CA ALA A 461 -33.46 -27.66 -8.92
C ALA A 461 -34.84 -26.99 -8.56
N LEU A 462 -35.87 -26.72 -9.38
CA LEU A 462 -36.16 -26.65 -10.83
C LEU A 462 -37.61 -26.07 -11.01
N TRP A 463 -38.09 -25.94 -12.27
CA TRP A 463 -39.49 -25.82 -12.76
C TRP A 463 -40.18 -24.45 -12.93
N CYS A 464 -40.91 -24.38 -14.06
CA CYS A 464 -41.67 -23.29 -14.66
C CYS A 464 -42.99 -22.98 -13.88
N SER A 465 -43.88 -22.02 -14.23
CA SER A 465 -44.28 -21.56 -15.58
C SER A 465 -45.16 -20.28 -15.61
N SER A 466 -44.91 -19.42 -16.61
CA SER A 466 -45.85 -18.59 -17.43
C SER A 466 -47.22 -18.10 -16.92
N GLY A 467 -47.54 -16.82 -17.17
CA GLY A 467 -48.93 -16.30 -17.25
C GLY A 467 -49.09 -14.86 -17.76
N HIS A 468 -50.04 -14.62 -18.66
CA HIS A 468 -50.52 -13.30 -19.18
C HIS A 468 -52.01 -13.12 -18.75
N ASP A 469 -52.74 -12.00 -18.92
CA ASP A 469 -52.53 -10.69 -19.59
C ASP A 469 -53.29 -9.62 -18.73
N ALA A 470 -52.81 -8.38 -18.55
CA ALA A 470 -53.20 -7.14 -19.25
C ALA A 470 -54.69 -6.71 -19.23
N ARG A 471 -54.91 -5.37 -19.26
CA ARG A 471 -56.15 -4.61 -19.63
C ARG A 471 -57.23 -4.44 -18.51
N ILE A 472 -58.02 -3.35 -18.39
CA ILE A 472 -58.09 -2.01 -19.06
C ILE A 472 -59.01 -1.04 -18.27
N LEU A 473 -58.75 0.28 -18.34
CA LEU A 473 -59.67 1.45 -18.14
C LEU A 473 -60.45 1.60 -16.79
N ASP A 474 -61.01 2.75 -16.39
CA ASP A 474 -61.26 4.03 -17.08
C ASP A 474 -61.30 5.24 -16.11
N THR A 475 -61.25 6.48 -16.63
CA THR A 475 -61.79 7.80 -16.15
C THR A 475 -61.92 8.13 -14.63
N GLU A 476 -61.79 9.36 -14.12
CA GLU A 476 -61.87 10.70 -14.73
C GLU A 476 -61.17 11.77 -13.85
N THR A 477 -60.88 12.95 -14.42
CA THR A 477 -60.20 14.09 -13.77
C THR A 477 -61.02 14.81 -12.69
N THR A 478 -60.36 15.28 -11.62
CA THR A 478 -60.51 16.67 -11.11
C THR A 478 -59.26 17.12 -10.35
N CYS A 479 -59.01 18.43 -10.33
CA CYS A 479 -57.73 19.01 -9.92
C CYS A 479 -57.73 19.42 -8.43
N ALA A 480 -56.77 18.90 -7.65
CA ALA A 480 -56.40 19.42 -6.33
C ALA A 480 -54.88 19.26 -6.14
N TRP A 481 -54.21 20.35 -5.73
CA TRP A 481 -52.75 20.38 -5.59
C TRP A 481 -52.35 19.78 -4.23
N ASN A 482 -51.81 18.56 -4.26
CA ASN A 482 -51.16 17.88 -3.12
C ASN A 482 -49.71 17.54 -3.50
N PRO A 483 -48.76 17.49 -2.54
CA PRO A 483 -47.39 17.05 -2.80
C PRO A 483 -47.37 15.59 -3.32
N PRO A 484 -46.48 15.24 -4.26
CA PRO A 484 -46.52 13.95 -4.93
C PRO A 484 -46.14 12.79 -4.01
N ASP A 485 -47.06 11.83 -3.91
CA ASP A 485 -46.88 10.55 -3.22
C ASP A 485 -46.02 9.59 -4.08
N PRO A 486 -44.83 9.15 -3.62
CA PRO A 486 -43.89 8.38 -4.44
C PRO A 486 -44.14 6.86 -4.37
N ILE A 487 -45.38 6.41 -4.64
CA ILE A 487 -45.72 4.98 -4.78
C ILE A 487 -46.61 4.76 -6.02
N SER A 488 -46.01 4.60 -7.21
CA SER A 488 -46.70 3.98 -8.37
C SER A 488 -45.83 3.59 -9.59
N VAL A 489 -44.52 3.27 -9.45
CA VAL A 489 -43.70 2.79 -10.60
C VAL A 489 -42.73 1.63 -10.26
N TRP A 490 -43.13 0.62 -9.48
CA TRP A 490 -42.36 -0.62 -9.35
C TRP A 490 -43.25 -1.87 -9.23
N GLN A 491 -43.72 -2.39 -10.37
CA GLN A 491 -44.18 -3.79 -10.49
C GLN A 491 -43.26 -4.54 -11.46
N MET A 492 -42.15 -5.09 -10.96
CA MET A 492 -41.39 -6.12 -11.66
C MET A 492 -40.91 -7.21 -10.69
N SER A 493 -41.33 -8.45 -10.99
CA SER A 493 -40.88 -9.78 -10.55
C SER A 493 -40.15 -9.93 -9.20
N LEU A 494 -40.83 -10.59 -8.25
CA LEU A 494 -40.26 -11.13 -7.03
C LEU A 494 -39.31 -12.31 -7.32
N GLY A 495 -38.00 -12.07 -7.22
CA GLY A 495 -37.02 -13.13 -6.93
C GLY A 495 -36.99 -13.42 -5.43
N THR A 496 -37.13 -14.68 -5.02
CA THR A 496 -37.22 -15.07 -3.61
C THR A 496 -35.92 -14.80 -2.83
N PHE A 497 -35.90 -13.72 -2.05
CA PHE A 497 -34.99 -13.54 -0.92
C PHE A 497 -35.75 -13.74 0.39
N THR A 498 -35.17 -14.50 1.33
CA THR A 498 -35.76 -14.74 2.65
C THR A 498 -35.68 -13.47 3.50
N ALA A 499 -36.83 -13.02 4.03
CA ALA A 499 -36.90 -11.83 4.86
C ALA A 499 -36.12 -12.03 6.18
N GLN A 500 -34.98 -11.35 6.30
CA GLN A 500 -34.26 -11.24 7.57
C GLN A 500 -34.94 -10.18 8.45
N VAL A 501 -35.18 -10.53 9.72
CA VAL A 501 -35.62 -9.58 10.74
C VAL A 501 -34.37 -8.83 11.26
N PRO A 502 -34.40 -7.49 11.43
CA PRO A 502 -33.23 -6.76 11.92
C PRO A 502 -32.82 -7.26 13.32
N SER A 503 -31.52 -7.37 13.55
CA SER A 503 -31.02 -7.71 14.89
C SER A 503 -31.27 -6.56 15.88
N SER A 504 -31.25 -6.84 17.18
CA SER A 504 -31.36 -5.79 18.21
C SER A 504 -30.26 -4.73 18.10
N ARG A 505 -29.12 -5.05 17.48
CA ARG A 505 -27.97 -4.15 17.29
C ARG A 505 -28.03 -3.38 15.96
N ASP A 506 -28.75 -3.90 14.96
CA ASP A 506 -29.04 -3.15 13.71
C ASP A 506 -29.86 -1.89 14.01
N THR A 507 -30.86 -2.01 14.90
CA THR A 507 -31.70 -0.90 15.37
C THR A 507 -30.89 0.07 16.24
N GLU A 508 -30.12 -0.44 17.21
CA GLU A 508 -29.24 0.38 18.08
C GLU A 508 -28.33 1.32 17.27
N LEU A 509 -27.73 0.80 16.18
CA LEU A 509 -26.85 1.59 15.31
C LEU A 509 -27.58 2.64 14.48
N ILE A 510 -28.82 2.38 14.04
CA ILE A 510 -29.63 3.37 13.31
C ILE A 510 -30.18 4.44 14.25
N ASP A 511 -30.67 4.07 15.43
CA ASP A 511 -31.15 5.03 16.43
C ASP A 511 -30.01 5.99 16.82
N PHE A 512 -28.81 5.46 17.06
CA PHE A 512 -27.62 6.27 17.32
C PHE A 512 -27.22 7.13 16.10
N TYR A 513 -27.31 6.59 14.88
CA TYR A 513 -27.03 7.35 13.66
C TYR A 513 -27.96 8.58 13.56
N LEU A 514 -29.27 8.39 13.70
CA LEU A 514 -30.27 9.44 13.55
C LEU A 514 -30.15 10.49 14.66
N ASP A 515 -29.98 10.07 15.92
CA ASP A 515 -29.90 10.96 17.09
C ASP A 515 -28.55 11.70 17.20
N LYS A 516 -27.43 11.07 16.86
CA LYS A 516 -26.08 11.60 17.16
C LYS A 516 -25.15 11.82 15.97
N VAL A 517 -25.38 11.16 14.83
CA VAL A 517 -24.50 11.27 13.66
C VAL A 517 -25.07 12.21 12.61
N ALA A 518 -26.30 11.99 12.15
CA ALA A 518 -26.95 12.79 11.10
C ALA A 518 -26.94 14.32 11.35
N PRO A 519 -27.11 14.83 12.59
CA PRO A 519 -27.02 16.27 12.87
C PRO A 519 -25.64 16.89 12.57
N LEU A 520 -24.56 16.10 12.56
CA LEU A 520 -23.20 16.60 12.31
C LEU A 520 -22.91 16.80 10.81
N PHE A 521 -23.81 16.34 9.95
CA PHE A 521 -23.70 16.34 8.49
C PHE A 521 -24.63 17.40 7.86
N CYS A 522 -25.22 18.30 8.64
CA CYS A 522 -26.08 19.35 8.10
C CYS A 522 -25.84 20.68 8.81
N CYS A 523 -25.58 21.75 8.05
CA CYS A 523 -25.40 23.08 8.63
C CYS A 523 -26.68 23.64 9.26
N TYR A 524 -27.86 23.16 8.87
CA TYR A 524 -29.15 23.35 9.53
C TYR A 524 -29.59 22.02 10.17
N ALA A 525 -28.89 21.64 11.25
CA ALA A 525 -28.92 20.31 11.84
C ALA A 525 -30.27 19.91 12.45
N ALA A 526 -30.99 20.86 13.05
CA ALA A 526 -32.23 20.60 13.80
C ALA A 526 -33.52 20.77 12.98
N SER A 527 -33.38 21.13 11.70
CA SER A 527 -34.49 21.21 10.75
C SER A 527 -35.05 19.84 10.39
N ASP A 528 -36.38 19.75 10.24
CA ASP A 528 -37.08 18.60 9.64
C ASP A 528 -36.63 18.33 8.18
N LYS A 529 -36.15 19.36 7.49
CA LYS A 529 -35.57 19.28 6.15
C LYS A 529 -34.14 18.72 6.11
N ASN A 530 -33.54 18.28 7.23
CA ASN A 530 -32.19 17.68 7.26
C ASN A 530 -32.17 16.34 6.47
N PRO A 531 -31.48 16.26 5.30
CA PRO A 531 -31.53 15.09 4.43
C PRO A 531 -30.80 13.87 4.99
N PHE A 532 -29.79 14.08 5.84
CA PHE A 532 -29.06 12.98 6.49
C PHE A 532 -29.87 12.29 7.58
N TYR A 533 -30.92 12.96 8.07
CA TYR A 533 -31.90 12.38 8.98
C TYR A 533 -33.05 11.74 8.19
N HIS A 534 -33.87 12.54 7.49
CA HIS A 534 -35.17 12.06 6.98
C HIS A 534 -35.05 11.04 5.84
N LEU A 535 -34.01 11.09 5.00
CA LEU A 535 -33.81 10.09 3.95
C LEU A 535 -33.44 8.72 4.54
N ILE A 536 -32.68 8.72 5.64
CA ILE A 536 -32.24 7.49 6.32
C ILE A 536 -33.36 6.92 7.19
N ASP A 537 -34.10 7.76 7.92
CA ASP A 537 -35.30 7.34 8.65
C ASP A 537 -36.36 6.74 7.71
N LYS A 538 -36.66 7.41 6.58
CA LYS A 538 -37.58 6.90 5.56
C LYS A 538 -37.09 5.58 4.95
N ALA A 539 -35.78 5.44 4.70
CA ALA A 539 -35.18 4.21 4.22
C ALA A 539 -35.32 3.06 5.24
N TRP A 540 -35.07 3.33 6.52
CA TRP A 540 -35.13 2.37 7.63
C TRP A 540 -36.55 1.92 7.97
N ASN A 541 -37.53 2.80 7.80
CA ASN A 541 -38.95 2.51 8.03
C ASN A 541 -39.65 1.92 6.78
N SER A 542 -38.96 1.79 5.65
CA SER A 542 -39.50 1.18 4.43
C SER A 542 -39.46 -0.36 4.46
N GLU A 543 -40.44 -0.99 3.79
CA GLU A 543 -40.43 -2.43 3.49
C GLU A 543 -39.23 -2.88 2.63
N HIS A 544 -38.61 -1.98 1.86
CA HIS A 544 -37.45 -2.27 1.00
C HIS A 544 -36.09 -2.07 1.70
N LYS A 545 -36.06 -1.97 3.03
CA LYS A 545 -34.83 -1.69 3.79
C LYS A 545 -33.73 -2.73 3.66
N PHE A 546 -34.08 -4.00 3.41
CA PHE A 546 -33.12 -5.09 3.18
C PHE A 546 -32.85 -5.38 1.70
N THR A 547 -33.44 -4.61 0.79
CA THR A 547 -33.25 -4.74 -0.66
C THR A 547 -32.72 -3.42 -1.22
N LYS A 548 -33.61 -2.55 -1.70
CA LYS A 548 -33.25 -1.29 -2.37
C LYS A 548 -32.42 -0.36 -1.47
N TYR A 549 -32.74 -0.28 -0.18
CA TYR A 549 -32.05 0.62 0.75
C TYR A 549 -30.97 -0.06 1.60
N ALA A 550 -30.63 -1.32 1.33
CA ALA A 550 -29.62 -2.05 2.11
C ALA A 550 -28.26 -1.32 2.10
N ALA A 551 -27.82 -0.83 0.93
CA ALA A 551 -26.59 -0.07 0.77
C ALA A 551 -26.49 1.14 1.72
N VAL A 552 -27.50 2.02 1.70
CA VAL A 552 -27.48 3.27 2.48
C VAL A 552 -27.64 3.02 3.98
N ILE A 553 -28.40 2.00 4.35
CA ILE A 553 -28.59 1.60 5.76
C ILE A 553 -27.31 1.01 6.32
N ARG A 554 -26.66 0.08 5.60
CA ARG A 554 -25.36 -0.48 6.00
C ARG A 554 -24.27 0.60 6.06
N ALA A 555 -24.25 1.54 5.12
CA ALA A 555 -23.34 2.69 5.18
C ALA A 555 -23.58 3.55 6.43
N SER A 556 -24.84 3.87 6.75
CA SER A 556 -25.23 4.64 7.95
C SER A 556 -24.85 3.93 9.25
N GLN A 557 -25.17 2.63 9.36
CA GLN A 557 -24.80 1.78 10.51
C GLN A 557 -23.28 1.68 10.66
N SER A 558 -22.53 1.59 9.55
CA SER A 558 -21.06 1.55 9.60
C SER A 558 -20.50 2.83 10.22
N LEU A 559 -21.02 4.01 9.82
CA LEU A 559 -20.58 5.30 10.35
C LEU A 559 -20.97 5.47 11.83
N ALA A 560 -22.15 5.00 12.24
CA ALA A 560 -22.52 4.93 13.65
C ALA A 560 -21.59 4.00 14.46
N ALA A 561 -21.25 2.82 13.94
CA ALA A 561 -20.32 1.90 14.58
C ALA A 561 -18.91 2.50 14.72
N VAL A 562 -18.41 3.22 13.69
CA VAL A 562 -17.17 4.01 13.79
C VAL A 562 -17.27 5.02 14.93
N PHE A 563 -18.38 5.75 15.03
CA PHE A 563 -18.57 6.80 16.03
C PHE A 563 -18.66 6.25 17.46
N MET A 564 -19.41 5.16 17.65
CA MET A 564 -19.53 4.44 18.92
C MET A 564 -18.22 3.72 19.31
N SER A 565 -17.34 3.40 18.36
CA SER A 565 -16.05 2.72 18.63
C SER A 565 -15.06 3.50 19.51
N ALA A 566 -15.31 4.81 19.72
CA ALA A 566 -14.60 5.62 20.70
C ALA A 566 -14.95 5.26 22.16
N ARG A 567 -16.06 4.55 22.39
CA ARG A 567 -16.52 4.06 23.70
C ARG A 567 -16.52 2.54 23.79
N GLU A 568 -16.90 1.84 22.71
CA GLU A 568 -16.92 0.38 22.62
C GLU A 568 -15.97 -0.10 21.50
N SER A 569 -14.72 -0.45 21.84
CA SER A 569 -13.68 -0.77 20.83
C SER A 569 -14.00 -1.99 19.96
N SER A 570 -14.87 -2.90 20.39
CA SER A 570 -15.36 -4.03 19.60
C SER A 570 -16.14 -3.59 18.35
N LEU A 571 -16.71 -2.38 18.32
CA LEU A 571 -17.45 -1.87 17.17
C LEU A 571 -16.57 -1.52 15.96
N ARG A 572 -15.23 -1.54 16.08
CA ARG A 572 -14.33 -1.32 14.93
C ARG A 572 -14.43 -2.42 13.88
N SER A 573 -14.50 -3.69 14.29
CA SER A 573 -14.68 -4.80 13.36
C SER A 573 -16.09 -4.83 12.78
N VAL A 574 -17.10 -4.48 13.59
CA VAL A 574 -18.49 -4.32 13.16
C VAL A 574 -18.59 -3.24 12.08
N ALA A 575 -17.97 -2.07 12.29
CA ALA A 575 -17.90 -1.00 11.30
C ALA A 575 -17.29 -1.48 9.98
N LYS A 576 -16.17 -2.23 10.01
CA LYS A 576 -15.52 -2.74 8.79
C LYS A 576 -16.38 -3.79 8.06
N SER A 577 -17.10 -4.65 8.79
CA SER A 577 -18.09 -5.56 8.18
C SER A 577 -19.18 -4.78 7.45
N LEU A 578 -19.78 -3.80 8.12
CA LEU A 578 -20.86 -2.98 7.56
C LEU A 578 -20.39 -2.11 6.37
N GLN A 579 -19.13 -1.65 6.37
CA GLN A 579 -18.51 -1.00 5.21
C GLN A 579 -18.45 -1.96 4.00
N ASN A 580 -17.96 -3.19 4.21
CA ASN A 580 -17.87 -4.21 3.15
C ASN A 580 -19.25 -4.64 2.63
N GLU A 581 -20.24 -4.79 3.53
CA GLU A 581 -21.64 -5.07 3.16
C GLU A 581 -22.24 -3.93 2.32
N ALA A 582 -22.07 -2.67 2.76
CA ALA A 582 -22.53 -1.50 2.01
C ALA A 582 -21.90 -1.43 0.61
N GLN A 583 -20.58 -1.67 0.50
CA GLN A 583 -19.86 -1.74 -0.77
C GLN A 583 -20.45 -2.81 -1.69
N SER A 584 -20.62 -4.04 -1.20
CA SER A 584 -21.19 -5.16 -1.95
C SER A 584 -22.61 -4.85 -2.48
N HIS A 585 -23.45 -4.21 -1.66
CA HIS A 585 -24.77 -3.76 -2.10
C HIS A 585 -24.70 -2.65 -3.16
N ILE A 586 -23.79 -1.67 -3.02
CA ILE A 586 -23.59 -0.62 -4.04
C ILE A 586 -23.14 -1.22 -5.37
N ASP A 587 -22.19 -2.15 -5.35
CA ASP A 587 -21.66 -2.78 -6.56
C ASP A 587 -22.75 -3.62 -7.25
N HIS A 588 -23.51 -4.42 -6.49
CA HIS A 588 -24.66 -5.17 -7.02
C HIS A 588 -25.76 -4.28 -7.62
N LEU A 589 -26.20 -3.24 -6.90
CA LEU A 589 -27.22 -2.30 -7.39
C LEU A 589 -26.73 -1.55 -8.64
N SER A 590 -25.46 -1.15 -8.69
CA SER A 590 -24.91 -0.42 -9.84
C SER A 590 -24.93 -1.20 -11.16
N VAL A 591 -24.89 -2.53 -11.11
CA VAL A 591 -24.94 -3.41 -12.30
C VAL A 591 -26.37 -3.64 -12.77
N ILE A 592 -27.33 -3.78 -11.84
CA ILE A 592 -28.71 -4.18 -12.15
C ILE A 592 -29.61 -2.96 -12.36
N GLU A 593 -29.53 -1.99 -11.46
CA GLU A 593 -30.39 -0.80 -11.44
C GLU A 593 -29.65 0.48 -11.85
N GLY A 594 -28.32 0.50 -11.82
CA GLY A 594 -27.53 1.72 -12.01
C GLY A 594 -27.45 2.55 -10.73
N TYR A 595 -27.11 3.83 -10.86
CA TYR A 595 -26.92 4.73 -9.71
C TYR A 595 -28.12 5.67 -9.52
N ASP A 596 -28.79 5.56 -8.37
CA ASP A 596 -29.85 6.48 -7.92
C ASP A 596 -29.41 7.32 -6.71
N ALA A 597 -30.23 8.29 -6.29
CA ALA A 597 -29.89 9.20 -5.18
C ALA A 597 -29.54 8.46 -3.87
N MET A 598 -30.19 7.33 -3.56
CA MET A 598 -29.87 6.57 -2.34
C MET A 598 -28.52 5.84 -2.47
N THR A 599 -28.15 5.41 -3.68
CA THR A 599 -26.83 4.84 -3.98
C THR A 599 -25.72 5.89 -3.86
N PHE A 600 -25.94 7.11 -4.34
CA PHE A 600 -25.01 8.24 -4.15
C PHE A 600 -24.88 8.63 -2.67
N LEU A 601 -25.99 8.64 -1.91
CA LEU A 601 -25.96 8.89 -0.47
C LEU A 601 -25.22 7.78 0.28
N ALA A 602 -25.37 6.51 -0.13
CA ALA A 602 -24.62 5.39 0.41
C ALA A 602 -23.11 5.55 0.18
N LEU A 603 -22.69 5.91 -1.04
CA LEU A 603 -21.29 6.20 -1.37
C LEU A 603 -20.72 7.34 -0.50
N HIS A 604 -21.46 8.43 -0.32
CA HIS A 604 -21.02 9.55 0.54
C HIS A 604 -20.86 9.13 2.01
N LEU A 605 -21.83 8.40 2.57
CA LEU A 605 -21.78 7.92 3.95
C LEU A 605 -20.70 6.85 4.17
N LEU A 606 -20.46 6.00 3.18
CA LEU A 606 -19.39 5.00 3.18
C LEU A 606 -18.00 5.67 3.15
N GLY A 607 -17.85 6.71 2.32
CA GLY A 607 -16.66 7.57 2.34
C GLY A 607 -16.46 8.25 3.69
N ALA A 608 -17.50 8.85 4.26
CA ALA A 608 -17.42 9.44 5.60
C ALA A 608 -17.04 8.40 6.67
N SER A 609 -17.59 7.18 6.60
CA SER A 609 -17.25 6.07 7.48
C SER A 609 -15.76 5.73 7.42
N ALA A 610 -15.22 5.54 6.22
CA ALA A 610 -13.78 5.29 5.99
C ALA A 610 -12.89 6.43 6.50
N MET A 611 -13.27 7.68 6.24
CA MET A 611 -12.56 8.89 6.68
C MET A 611 -12.49 8.99 8.21
N TYR A 612 -13.60 8.73 8.91
CA TYR A 612 -13.64 8.78 10.37
C TYR A 612 -13.03 7.52 11.04
N SER A 613 -12.96 6.38 10.34
CA SER A 613 -12.20 5.21 10.79
C SER A 613 -10.70 5.28 10.52
N GLN A 614 -10.20 6.38 9.94
CA GLN A 614 -8.80 6.57 9.50
C GLN A 614 -8.33 5.59 8.41
N ASP A 615 -9.28 5.03 7.63
CA ASP A 615 -9.00 4.19 6.47
C ASP A 615 -8.87 5.08 5.22
N VAL A 616 -7.75 5.81 5.15
CA VAL A 616 -7.50 6.85 4.13
C VAL A 616 -7.45 6.27 2.72
N ALA A 617 -6.88 5.06 2.56
CA ALA A 617 -6.83 4.37 1.29
C ALA A 617 -8.23 4.01 0.78
N TYR A 618 -9.07 3.42 1.64
CA TYR A 618 -10.44 3.07 1.26
C TYR A 618 -11.31 4.30 1.00
N TRP A 619 -11.17 5.36 1.81
CA TRP A 619 -11.83 6.64 1.55
C TRP A 619 -11.49 7.18 0.16
N HIS A 620 -10.22 7.09 -0.28
CA HIS A 620 -9.79 7.61 -1.58
C HIS A 620 -10.45 6.84 -2.73
N VAL A 621 -10.55 5.51 -2.63
CA VAL A 621 -11.25 4.66 -3.61
C VAL A 621 -12.73 5.06 -3.72
N VAL A 622 -13.43 5.25 -2.59
CA VAL A 622 -14.85 5.64 -2.58
C VAL A 622 -15.03 7.07 -3.12
N ALA A 623 -14.14 8.00 -2.78
CA ALA A 623 -14.16 9.38 -3.29
C ALA A 623 -13.92 9.45 -4.81
N ALA A 624 -12.96 8.69 -5.32
CA ALA A 624 -12.69 8.58 -6.76
C ALA A 624 -13.86 7.93 -7.51
N LYS A 625 -14.48 6.89 -6.95
CA LYS A 625 -15.70 6.28 -7.52
C LYS A 625 -16.83 7.31 -7.61
N LEU A 626 -17.09 8.07 -6.54
CA LEU A 626 -18.09 9.15 -6.53
C LEU A 626 -17.78 10.23 -7.57
N GLN A 627 -16.52 10.67 -7.68
CA GLN A 627 -16.08 11.66 -8.67
C GLN A 627 -16.32 11.20 -10.11
N ASN A 628 -15.95 9.95 -10.42
CA ASN A 628 -16.09 9.40 -11.76
C ASN A 628 -17.57 9.32 -12.17
N ILE A 629 -18.46 8.87 -11.27
CA ILE A 629 -19.90 8.77 -11.57
C ILE A 629 -20.53 10.17 -11.73
N LEU A 630 -20.19 11.14 -10.88
CA LEU A 630 -20.66 12.54 -11.05
C LEU A 630 -20.17 13.17 -12.36
N SER A 631 -18.91 12.92 -12.73
CA SER A 631 -18.32 13.45 -13.97
C SER A 631 -18.97 12.83 -15.21
N LEU A 632 -19.28 11.53 -15.18
CA LEU A 632 -20.06 10.87 -16.23
C LEU A 632 -21.48 11.46 -16.31
N ASP A 633 -22.17 11.64 -15.18
CA ASP A 633 -23.52 12.22 -15.14
C ASP A 633 -23.60 13.64 -15.76
N ALA A 634 -22.54 14.43 -15.57
CA ALA A 634 -22.43 15.79 -16.12
C ALA A 634 -22.24 15.85 -17.64
N LEU A 635 -21.62 14.83 -18.26
CA LEU A 635 -21.25 14.86 -19.68
C LEU A 635 -22.42 14.65 -20.65
N GLY A 636 -23.56 14.11 -20.20
CA GLY A 636 -24.79 13.97 -21.00
C GLY A 636 -24.73 12.87 -22.07
N SER A 637 -25.53 11.83 -21.91
CA SER A 637 -25.38 10.58 -22.67
C SER A 637 -26.07 10.56 -24.04
N ASN A 638 -25.29 10.25 -25.07
CA ASN A 638 -25.75 9.42 -26.20
C ASN A 638 -25.01 8.07 -26.30
N ASN A 639 -23.95 7.83 -25.50
CA ASN A 639 -23.05 6.66 -25.62
C ASN A 639 -22.61 6.04 -24.27
N GLN A 640 -23.30 6.30 -23.15
CA GLN A 640 -22.89 5.76 -21.85
C GLN A 640 -23.40 4.33 -21.60
N THR A 641 -22.52 3.48 -21.05
CA THR A 641 -22.84 2.12 -20.58
C THR A 641 -23.37 2.09 -19.15
N THR A 642 -23.18 3.15 -18.37
CA THR A 642 -23.64 3.27 -16.97
C THR A 642 -24.96 4.04 -16.91
N ILE A 643 -25.95 3.49 -16.21
CA ILE A 643 -27.26 4.14 -15.99
C ILE A 643 -27.17 5.02 -14.73
N ILE A 644 -27.51 6.30 -14.84
CA ILE A 644 -27.56 7.25 -13.73
C ILE A 644 -28.95 7.91 -13.70
N ARG A 645 -29.60 7.88 -12.55
CA ARG A 645 -30.98 8.34 -12.33
C ARG A 645 -31.04 9.40 -11.24
N LEU A 646 -30.46 10.57 -11.54
CA LEU A 646 -30.54 11.76 -10.69
C LEU A 646 -31.38 12.86 -11.34
N HIS A 647 -32.35 13.39 -10.59
CA HIS A 647 -33.06 14.62 -10.89
C HIS A 647 -32.16 15.85 -10.65
N GLU A 648 -32.45 16.99 -11.28
CA GLU A 648 -31.53 18.15 -11.27
C GLU A 648 -31.22 18.69 -9.86
N ARG A 649 -32.19 18.65 -8.94
CA ARG A 649 -31.98 19.01 -7.52
C ARG A 649 -31.05 18.02 -6.79
N GLU A 650 -31.12 16.74 -7.13
CA GLU A 650 -30.26 15.71 -6.55
C GLU A 650 -28.84 15.84 -7.10
N ARG A 651 -28.67 16.16 -8.39
CA ARG A 651 -27.38 16.50 -8.99
C ARG A 651 -26.73 17.67 -8.27
N GLN A 652 -27.46 18.78 -8.09
CA GLN A 652 -26.97 19.96 -7.37
C GLN A 652 -26.57 19.62 -5.92
N PHE A 653 -27.35 18.79 -5.24
CA PHE A 653 -27.04 18.28 -3.90
C PHE A 653 -25.74 17.46 -3.86
N PHE A 654 -25.59 16.43 -4.70
CA PHE A 654 -24.38 15.60 -4.69
C PHE A 654 -23.13 16.36 -5.16
N TRP A 655 -23.26 17.29 -6.11
CA TRP A 655 -22.18 18.21 -6.46
C TRP A 655 -21.75 19.10 -5.29
N GLY A 656 -22.71 19.63 -4.52
CA GLY A 656 -22.43 20.42 -3.32
C GLY A 656 -21.70 19.61 -2.23
N LEU A 657 -22.14 18.36 -1.97
CA LEU A 657 -21.48 17.46 -1.01
C LEU A 657 -20.05 17.14 -1.45
N HIS A 658 -19.88 16.76 -2.71
CA HIS A 658 -18.59 16.40 -3.30
C HIS A 658 -17.61 17.57 -3.26
N MET A 659 -18.04 18.77 -3.64
CA MET A 659 -17.24 19.99 -3.58
C MET A 659 -16.72 20.31 -2.18
N TYR A 660 -17.57 20.23 -1.15
CA TYR A 660 -17.12 20.50 0.22
C TYR A 660 -16.22 19.38 0.77
N ASN A 661 -16.44 18.11 0.41
CA ASN A 661 -15.51 17.03 0.72
C ASN A 661 -14.12 17.31 0.13
N HIS A 662 -14.04 17.81 -1.11
CA HIS A 662 -12.78 18.25 -1.72
C HIS A 662 -12.19 19.49 -1.02
N LEU A 663 -13.00 20.46 -0.60
CA LEU A 663 -12.52 21.61 0.18
C LEU A 663 -11.85 21.15 1.48
N HIS A 664 -12.53 20.33 2.28
CA HIS A 664 -11.99 19.82 3.53
C HIS A 664 -10.72 18.99 3.30
N THR A 665 -10.69 18.14 2.27
CA THR A 665 -9.49 17.37 1.90
C THR A 665 -8.33 18.29 1.51
N THR A 666 -8.61 19.30 0.69
CA THR A 666 -7.61 20.25 0.18
C THR A 666 -6.90 20.98 1.33
N PHE A 667 -7.61 21.32 2.40
CA PHE A 667 -7.04 22.03 3.55
C PHE A 667 -6.51 21.15 4.69
N VAL A 668 -6.99 19.91 4.85
CA VAL A 668 -6.67 19.09 6.05
C VAL A 668 -5.78 17.88 5.74
N GLU A 669 -5.75 17.39 4.50
CA GLU A 669 -5.01 16.18 4.13
C GLU A 669 -3.77 16.47 3.27
N ASN A 670 -2.70 15.70 3.49
CA ASN A 670 -1.41 15.84 2.81
C ASN A 670 -1.45 15.31 1.36
N HIS A 671 -1.57 13.99 1.24
CA HIS A 671 -1.18 13.19 0.08
C HIS A 671 -2.31 12.97 -0.94
N LEU A 672 -3.39 13.74 -0.85
CA LEU A 672 -4.65 13.44 -1.55
C LEU A 672 -4.91 14.47 -2.64
N SER A 673 -4.20 14.29 -3.75
CA SER A 673 -4.47 14.95 -5.03
C SER A 673 -5.74 14.37 -5.67
N LEU A 674 -6.90 14.68 -5.10
CA LEU A 674 -8.17 14.37 -5.76
C LEU A 674 -8.24 15.11 -7.10
N PRO A 675 -8.54 14.42 -8.23
CA PRO A 675 -8.50 15.02 -9.56
C PRO A 675 -9.30 16.33 -9.66
N SER A 676 -8.89 17.20 -10.59
CA SER A 676 -9.58 18.47 -10.85
C SER A 676 -11.08 18.22 -11.07
N ILE A 677 -11.93 18.97 -10.34
CA ILE A 677 -13.37 18.82 -10.48
C ILE A 677 -13.83 19.75 -11.58
N GLN A 678 -14.38 19.19 -12.66
CA GLN A 678 -15.12 19.95 -13.66
C GLN A 678 -16.59 20.03 -13.23
N ILE A 679 -16.91 20.94 -12.30
CA ILE A 679 -18.31 21.21 -11.92
C ILE A 679 -18.97 21.99 -13.08
N PRO A 680 -20.09 21.50 -13.65
CA PRO A 680 -20.84 22.28 -14.64
C PRO A 680 -21.25 23.65 -14.10
N GLU A 681 -21.02 24.71 -14.88
CA GLU A 681 -21.26 26.11 -14.47
C GLU A 681 -22.68 26.35 -13.94
N ARG A 682 -23.69 25.68 -14.52
CA ARG A 682 -25.09 25.70 -14.06
C ARG A 682 -25.33 25.30 -12.59
N TYR A 683 -24.39 24.60 -11.95
CA TYR A 683 -24.44 24.24 -10.52
C TYR A 683 -23.69 25.23 -9.61
N LEU A 684 -22.99 26.20 -10.21
CA LEU A 684 -22.33 27.33 -9.56
C LEU A 684 -23.11 28.64 -9.76
N GLU A 685 -23.89 28.75 -10.85
CA GLU A 685 -24.74 29.90 -11.14
C GLU A 685 -25.90 30.07 -10.14
N ASP A 686 -26.16 31.32 -9.75
CA ASP A 686 -27.33 31.70 -8.96
C ASP A 686 -28.52 32.00 -9.88
N ILE A 687 -29.63 31.27 -9.74
CA ILE A 687 -30.84 31.53 -10.52
C ILE A 687 -31.53 32.80 -10.00
N THR A 688 -31.42 33.89 -10.76
CA THR A 688 -32.00 35.20 -10.39
C THR A 688 -33.53 35.13 -10.25
N GLY A 689 -34.06 35.63 -9.13
CA GLY A 689 -35.50 35.77 -8.89
C GLY A 689 -36.17 34.59 -8.17
N ILE A 690 -35.42 33.55 -7.78
CA ILE A 690 -35.91 32.43 -6.96
C ILE A 690 -35.17 32.44 -5.62
N ARG A 691 -35.89 32.21 -4.51
CA ARG A 691 -35.27 32.05 -3.20
C ARG A 691 -34.41 30.80 -3.15
N ARG A 692 -33.20 30.94 -2.62
CA ARG A 692 -32.17 29.89 -2.60
C ARG A 692 -32.38 29.02 -1.37
N TYR A 693 -32.65 27.73 -1.57
CA TYR A 693 -32.65 26.78 -0.47
C TYR A 693 -31.20 26.47 -0.05
N PRO A 694 -30.82 26.58 1.24
CA PRO A 694 -29.45 26.33 1.67
C PRO A 694 -29.06 24.86 1.49
N HIS A 695 -27.84 24.62 1.05
CA HIS A 695 -27.30 23.27 0.87
C HIS A 695 -26.60 22.78 2.17
N PRO A 696 -26.75 21.51 2.62
CA PRO A 696 -26.30 21.09 3.95
C PRO A 696 -24.83 21.30 4.27
N TYR A 697 -23.95 21.26 3.26
CA TYR A 697 -22.50 21.37 3.45
C TYR A 697 -21.94 22.74 3.02
N THR A 698 -22.55 23.37 2.02
CA THR A 698 -22.02 24.59 1.36
C THR A 698 -22.81 25.84 1.72
N GLY A 699 -23.87 25.70 2.52
CA GLY A 699 -24.71 26.77 3.00
C GLY A 699 -25.43 27.48 1.85
N VAL A 700 -25.33 28.80 1.84
CA VAL A 700 -26.11 29.69 0.95
C VAL A 700 -25.38 30.07 -0.34
N SER A 701 -24.11 29.69 -0.50
CA SER A 701 -23.35 29.92 -1.74
C SER A 701 -22.37 28.79 -2.03
N SER A 702 -22.72 27.97 -3.01
CA SER A 702 -21.82 26.97 -3.59
C SER A 702 -20.67 27.62 -4.37
N HIS A 703 -20.89 28.74 -5.08
CA HIS A 703 -19.84 29.40 -5.86
C HIS A 703 -18.73 30.01 -4.99
N ILE A 704 -19.05 30.55 -3.80
CA ILE A 704 -18.04 31.02 -2.84
C ILE A 704 -17.23 29.83 -2.29
N THR A 705 -17.93 28.73 -1.97
CA THR A 705 -17.29 27.51 -1.48
C THR A 705 -16.36 26.91 -2.55
N PHE A 706 -16.76 26.93 -3.82
CA PHE A 706 -15.94 26.54 -4.96
C PHE A 706 -14.71 27.43 -5.11
N ALA A 707 -14.86 28.75 -5.00
CA ALA A 707 -13.75 29.68 -5.09
C ALA A 707 -12.69 29.42 -4.00
N LEU A 708 -13.10 29.17 -2.75
CA LEU A 708 -12.19 28.80 -1.67
C LEU A 708 -11.47 27.45 -1.95
N LEU A 709 -12.16 26.46 -2.51
CA LEU A 709 -11.55 25.19 -2.95
C LEU A 709 -10.50 25.43 -4.04
N THR A 710 -10.82 26.20 -5.07
CA THR A 710 -9.93 26.48 -6.19
C THR A 710 -8.70 27.28 -5.74
N VAL A 711 -8.86 28.27 -4.86
CA VAL A 711 -7.74 28.93 -4.18
C VAL A 711 -6.89 27.92 -3.40
N GLY A 712 -7.50 27.04 -2.60
CA GLY A 712 -6.82 25.99 -1.84
C GLY A 712 -5.97 25.05 -2.72
N ARG A 713 -6.44 24.75 -3.93
CA ARG A 713 -5.71 23.97 -4.94
C ARG A 713 -4.57 24.75 -5.57
N LEU A 714 -4.78 26.03 -5.91
CA LEU A 714 -3.75 26.90 -6.47
C LEU A 714 -2.56 27.08 -5.51
N ILE A 715 -2.84 27.37 -4.23
CA ILE A 715 -1.77 27.51 -3.23
C ILE A 715 -1.02 26.20 -2.98
N LYS A 716 -1.69 25.04 -3.08
CA LYS A 716 -1.03 23.73 -3.01
C LYS A 716 -0.07 23.51 -4.19
N ARG A 717 -0.50 23.80 -5.42
CA ARG A 717 0.35 23.76 -6.62
C ARG A 717 1.57 24.69 -6.48
N GLN A 718 1.36 25.91 -6.01
CA GLN A 718 2.45 26.86 -5.76
C GLN A 718 3.44 26.35 -4.70
N ARG A 719 2.94 25.77 -3.60
CA ARG A 719 3.81 25.28 -2.52
C ARG A 719 4.58 24.02 -2.93
N GLN A 720 3.94 23.08 -3.64
CA GLN A 720 4.59 21.91 -4.23
C GLN A 720 5.71 22.33 -5.20
N PHE A 721 5.43 23.31 -6.07
CA PHE A 721 6.43 23.90 -6.95
C PHE A 721 7.62 24.45 -6.16
N ALA A 722 7.36 25.26 -5.12
CA ALA A 722 8.41 25.87 -4.28
C ALA A 722 9.26 24.84 -3.50
N ILE A 723 8.69 23.68 -3.15
CA ILE A 723 9.39 22.60 -2.43
C ILE A 723 10.15 21.65 -3.38
N SER A 724 9.92 21.71 -4.69
CA SER A 724 10.47 20.76 -5.68
C SER A 724 12.01 20.73 -5.84
N ARG A 725 12.76 21.60 -5.14
CA ARG A 725 14.24 21.61 -5.01
C ARG A 725 15.03 21.44 -6.33
N SER A 726 14.46 21.91 -7.42
CA SER A 726 15.04 21.85 -8.76
C SER A 726 15.77 23.16 -9.09
N PHE A 727 16.76 23.09 -9.97
CA PHE A 727 17.48 24.29 -10.45
C PHE A 727 16.56 25.13 -11.33
N ALA A 728 16.59 26.46 -11.14
CA ALA A 728 15.79 27.41 -11.90
C ALA A 728 15.97 27.23 -13.43
N THR A 729 14.86 27.03 -14.15
CA THR A 729 14.79 26.98 -15.61
C THR A 729 13.86 28.05 -16.18
N GLU A 730 13.95 28.34 -17.48
CA GLU A 730 13.00 29.25 -18.15
C GLU A 730 11.56 28.72 -18.08
N GLN A 731 11.36 27.40 -18.24
CA GLN A 731 10.05 26.77 -18.09
C GLN A 731 9.46 27.03 -16.70
N GLN A 732 10.28 26.88 -15.65
CA GLN A 732 9.85 27.15 -14.28
C GLN A 732 9.46 28.61 -14.02
N ILE A 733 10.13 29.56 -14.65
CA ILE A 733 9.74 30.97 -14.57
C ILE A 733 8.36 31.18 -15.21
N GLU A 734 8.08 30.49 -16.32
CA GLU A 734 6.79 30.55 -16.99
C GLU A 734 5.69 29.82 -16.19
N ASP A 735 5.97 28.66 -15.59
CA ASP A 735 5.06 27.95 -14.70
C ASP A 735 4.63 28.83 -13.50
N ILE A 736 5.57 29.58 -12.90
CA ILE A 736 5.28 30.56 -11.84
C ILE A 736 4.39 31.70 -12.37
N ARG A 737 4.66 32.20 -13.58
CA ARG A 737 3.84 33.27 -14.19
C ARG A 737 2.41 32.81 -14.43
N VAL A 738 2.21 31.57 -14.88
CA VAL A 738 0.88 30.96 -15.01
C VAL A 738 0.16 30.90 -13.66
N LEU A 739 0.82 30.46 -12.58
CA LEU A 739 0.24 30.45 -11.24
C LEU A 739 -0.11 31.87 -10.74
N ILE A 740 0.71 32.87 -11.04
CA ILE A 740 0.44 34.28 -10.71
C ILE A 740 -0.73 34.83 -11.54
N ALA A 741 -0.86 34.44 -12.81
CA ALA A 741 -1.99 34.82 -13.66
C ALA A 741 -3.30 34.26 -13.11
N GLU A 742 -3.33 32.94 -12.85
CA GLU A 742 -4.46 32.23 -12.24
C GLU A 742 -4.88 32.86 -10.89
N ALA A 743 -3.92 33.33 -10.08
CA ALA A 743 -4.21 34.03 -8.82
C ALA A 743 -4.95 35.38 -9.03
N ASN A 744 -4.67 36.11 -10.11
CA ASN A 744 -5.34 37.38 -10.42
C ASN A 744 -6.78 37.15 -10.90
N ASP A 745 -6.98 36.14 -11.75
CA ASP A 745 -8.29 35.78 -12.28
C ASP A 745 -9.22 35.30 -11.14
N LEU A 746 -8.68 34.53 -10.19
CA LEU A 746 -9.40 34.15 -8.97
C LEU A 746 -9.70 35.35 -8.06
N GLU A 747 -8.78 36.30 -7.88
CA GLU A 747 -9.09 37.53 -7.11
C GLU A 747 -10.26 38.29 -7.75
N ALA A 748 -10.20 38.54 -9.07
CA ALA A 748 -11.26 39.23 -9.80
C ALA A 748 -12.62 38.51 -9.68
N MET A 749 -12.63 37.18 -9.85
CA MET A 749 -13.82 36.35 -9.66
C MET A 749 -14.38 36.47 -8.24
N ILE A 750 -13.57 36.33 -7.19
CA ILE A 750 -14.04 36.38 -5.79
C ILE A 750 -14.54 37.78 -5.41
N LEU A 751 -13.92 38.83 -5.95
CA LEU A 751 -14.37 40.21 -5.74
C LEU A 751 -15.71 40.48 -6.45
N ALA A 752 -15.96 39.90 -7.61
CA ALA A 752 -17.23 39.99 -8.33
C ALA A 752 -18.39 39.19 -7.66
N GLN A 753 -18.08 38.16 -6.87
CA GLN A 753 -19.09 37.38 -6.14
C GLN A 753 -19.74 38.20 -5.01
N ASN A 754 -21.07 38.15 -4.93
CA ASN A 754 -21.85 38.72 -3.84
C ASN A 754 -22.28 37.62 -2.86
N VAL A 755 -22.29 37.94 -1.56
CA VAL A 755 -22.90 37.06 -0.55
C VAL A 755 -24.41 37.35 -0.55
N PRO A 756 -25.29 36.34 -0.64
CA PRO A 756 -26.74 36.56 -0.66
C PRO A 756 -27.27 37.13 0.65
N GLY A 757 -28.23 38.04 0.55
CA GLY A 757 -28.96 38.59 1.69
C GLY A 757 -29.92 37.56 2.32
N PRO A 758 -30.26 37.67 3.63
CA PRO A 758 -31.22 36.76 4.29
C PRO A 758 -32.57 36.64 3.57
N GLU A 759 -33.02 37.69 2.90
CA GLU A 759 -34.26 37.77 2.13
C GLU A 759 -34.26 36.95 0.83
N GLU A 760 -33.07 36.65 0.29
CA GLU A 760 -32.85 35.82 -0.89
C GLU A 760 -32.87 34.31 -0.57
N ILE A 761 -32.85 33.95 0.71
CA ILE A 761 -32.68 32.58 1.18
C ILE A 761 -34.03 32.03 1.67
N GLU A 762 -34.32 30.76 1.39
CA GLU A 762 -35.45 30.06 2.01
C GLU A 762 -35.03 29.58 3.41
N ASP A 763 -35.84 29.86 4.41
CA ASP A 763 -35.58 29.42 5.78
C ASP A 763 -35.65 27.89 5.89
N PRO A 764 -34.59 27.21 6.38
CA PRO A 764 -34.65 25.79 6.68
C PRO A 764 -35.51 25.46 7.91
N ASN A 765 -35.99 26.46 8.67
CA ASN A 765 -36.71 26.31 9.95
C ASN A 765 -35.85 25.64 11.05
N ASP A 766 -34.56 25.97 11.14
CA ASP A 766 -33.68 25.57 12.26
C ASP A 766 -33.52 26.74 13.25
N GLU A 767 -34.22 26.69 14.38
CA GLU A 767 -34.14 27.72 15.44
C GLU A 767 -32.72 27.91 16.01
N VAL A 768 -31.88 26.87 15.96
CA VAL A 768 -30.49 26.88 16.43
C VAL A 768 -29.54 27.38 15.34
N THR A 769 -29.98 27.38 14.08
CA THR A 769 -29.22 27.83 12.92
C THR A 769 -30.04 28.75 12.00
N PRO A 770 -30.39 29.96 12.47
CA PRO A 770 -31.02 30.97 11.63
C PRO A 770 -30.18 31.29 10.39
N VAL A 771 -30.86 31.73 9.33
CA VAL A 771 -30.29 32.10 8.03
C VAL A 771 -29.05 33.02 8.15
N GLU A 772 -29.05 33.94 9.11
CA GLU A 772 -27.91 34.83 9.40
C GLU A 772 -26.58 34.07 9.63
N HIS A 773 -26.61 32.92 10.31
CA HIS A 773 -25.41 32.12 10.54
C HIS A 773 -24.87 31.52 9.22
N LEU A 774 -25.75 31.17 8.28
CA LEU A 774 -25.38 30.63 6.97
C LEU A 774 -24.78 31.73 6.08
N VAL A 775 -25.35 32.94 6.11
CA VAL A 775 -24.81 34.14 5.44
C VAL A 775 -23.40 34.45 5.97
N LYS A 776 -23.22 34.50 7.31
CA LYS A 776 -21.91 34.70 7.95
C LYS A 776 -20.87 33.64 7.54
N MET A 777 -21.27 32.37 7.39
CA MET A 777 -20.37 31.32 6.90
C MET A 777 -19.93 31.58 5.46
N ALA A 778 -20.83 32.04 4.57
CA ALA A 778 -20.48 32.42 3.20
C ALA A 778 -19.55 33.66 3.17
N GLU A 779 -19.78 34.68 4.00
CA GLU A 779 -18.85 35.79 4.17
C GLU A 779 -17.45 35.31 4.60
N CYS A 780 -17.39 34.38 5.55
CA CYS A 780 -16.13 33.82 6.05
C CYS A 780 -15.39 33.03 4.96
N HIS A 781 -16.08 32.19 4.18
CA HIS A 781 -15.47 31.47 3.07
C HIS A 781 -14.91 32.42 2.00
N ARG A 782 -15.66 33.46 1.62
CA ARG A 782 -15.22 34.47 0.62
C ARG A 782 -13.99 35.23 1.11
N ASN A 783 -14.02 35.71 2.34
CA ASN A 783 -12.90 36.45 2.93
C ASN A 783 -11.68 35.55 3.16
N ALA A 784 -11.87 34.28 3.51
CA ALA A 784 -10.79 33.31 3.63
C ALA A 784 -10.12 33.04 2.28
N ALA A 785 -10.89 32.94 1.19
CA ALA A 785 -10.33 32.73 -0.15
C ALA A 785 -9.40 33.90 -0.55
N LEU A 786 -9.85 35.14 -0.34
CA LEU A 786 -9.01 36.33 -0.54
C LEU A 786 -7.77 36.32 0.36
N LEU A 787 -7.92 35.99 1.65
CA LEU A 787 -6.79 35.93 2.60
C LEU A 787 -5.71 34.95 2.14
N GLN A 788 -6.10 33.73 1.75
CA GLN A 788 -5.15 32.70 1.32
C GLN A 788 -4.44 33.09 0.00
N LEU A 789 -5.15 33.73 -0.94
CA LEU A 789 -4.54 34.31 -2.15
C LEU A 789 -3.49 35.36 -1.77
N TYR A 790 -3.84 36.35 -0.96
CA TYR A 790 -2.93 37.43 -0.59
C TYR A 790 -1.71 36.97 0.22
N ARG A 791 -1.84 35.88 0.97
CA ARG A 791 -0.74 35.30 1.75
C ARG A 791 0.32 34.63 0.87
N VAL A 792 -0.10 33.94 -0.19
CA VAL A 792 0.79 33.18 -1.09
C VAL A 792 1.22 33.99 -2.32
N PHE A 793 0.37 34.89 -2.80
CA PHE A 793 0.60 35.77 -3.94
C PHE A 793 0.47 37.26 -3.50
N PRO A 794 1.41 37.80 -2.71
CA PRO A 794 1.29 39.14 -2.13
C PRO A 794 1.22 40.27 -3.18
N ASP A 795 1.73 40.05 -4.39
CA ASP A 795 1.69 41.03 -5.48
C ASP A 795 0.28 41.26 -6.03
N VAL A 796 -0.63 40.28 -5.88
CA VAL A 796 -2.07 40.43 -6.16
C VAL A 796 -2.63 41.56 -5.28
N LEU A 797 -2.40 41.47 -3.97
CA LEU A 797 -2.83 42.47 -3.00
C LEU A 797 -2.16 43.84 -3.23
N ARG A 798 -0.85 43.86 -3.49
CA ARG A 798 -0.10 45.11 -3.76
C ARG A 798 -0.70 45.86 -4.96
N ARG A 799 -0.99 45.14 -6.05
CA ARG A 799 -1.63 45.72 -7.24
C ARG A 799 -2.99 46.31 -6.92
N ARG A 800 -3.86 45.57 -6.20
CA ARG A 800 -5.19 46.07 -5.81
C ARG A 800 -5.14 47.29 -4.89
N LEU A 801 -4.11 47.41 -4.05
CA LEU A 801 -3.90 48.56 -3.17
C LEU A 801 -3.16 49.74 -3.84
N GLY A 802 -2.76 49.62 -5.11
CA GLY A 802 -2.00 50.66 -5.82
C GLY A 802 -0.60 50.90 -5.26
N LEU A 803 0.04 49.85 -4.74
CA LEU A 803 1.33 49.94 -4.05
C LEU A 803 2.49 49.62 -4.99
N ASP A 804 3.08 50.65 -5.58
CA ASP A 804 4.32 50.55 -6.36
C ASP A 804 5.55 50.47 -5.43
N GLY A 805 6.25 49.33 -5.46
CA GLY A 805 7.55 49.15 -4.80
C GLY A 805 7.53 48.41 -3.45
N THR A 806 8.72 47.98 -3.03
CA THR A 806 8.97 46.96 -1.99
C THR A 806 8.75 47.40 -0.53
N THR A 807 8.12 48.55 -0.29
CA THR A 807 8.24 49.29 0.99
C THR A 807 7.07 49.15 1.97
N ILE A 808 5.97 48.48 1.62
CA ILE A 808 4.82 48.28 2.54
C ILE A 808 4.57 46.77 2.74
N SER A 809 4.61 46.32 4.00
CA SER A 809 4.24 44.94 4.35
C SER A 809 2.73 44.72 4.21
N THR A 810 2.37 43.64 3.51
CA THR A 810 1.00 43.16 3.35
C THR A 810 0.47 42.45 4.60
N GLU A 811 1.34 42.08 5.55
CA GLU A 811 1.02 41.26 6.74
C GLU A 811 -0.02 41.95 7.64
N GLY A 812 0.07 43.28 7.78
CA GLY A 812 -0.93 44.04 8.54
C GLY A 812 -2.33 43.97 7.93
N PHE A 813 -2.45 43.77 6.61
CA PHE A 813 -3.75 43.57 5.95
C PHE A 813 -4.25 42.13 6.15
N THR A 814 -3.40 41.13 5.95
CA THR A 814 -3.79 39.71 6.09
C THR A 814 -4.22 39.39 7.52
N LEU A 815 -3.49 39.88 8.53
CA LEU A 815 -3.88 39.75 9.93
C LEU A 815 -5.21 40.44 10.26
N ARG A 816 -5.44 41.68 9.80
CA ARG A 816 -6.74 42.36 10.02
C ARG A 816 -7.91 41.61 9.38
N LEU A 817 -7.70 41.01 8.21
CA LEU A 817 -8.70 40.19 7.53
C LEU A 817 -8.96 38.86 8.29
N ALA A 818 -7.90 38.19 8.77
CA ALA A 818 -8.02 36.99 9.59
C ALA A 818 -8.78 37.24 10.90
N LEU A 819 -8.45 38.32 11.61
CA LEU A 819 -9.16 38.72 12.83
C LEU A 819 -10.63 39.05 12.54
N ARG A 820 -10.95 39.75 11.43
CA ARG A 820 -12.35 40.01 11.04
C ARG A 820 -13.14 38.72 10.78
N ILE A 821 -12.52 37.71 10.16
CA ILE A 821 -13.15 36.39 9.94
C ILE A 821 -13.43 35.71 11.29
N LEU A 822 -12.47 35.74 12.23
CA LEU A 822 -12.65 35.18 13.57
C LEU A 822 -13.70 35.96 14.39
N ASP A 823 -13.76 37.28 14.27
CA ASP A 823 -14.79 38.13 14.90
C ASP A 823 -16.19 37.74 14.37
N THR A 824 -16.36 37.55 13.06
CA THR A 824 -17.61 37.04 12.47
C THR A 824 -17.98 35.65 12.99
N LEU A 825 -17.03 34.70 13.02
CA LEU A 825 -17.28 33.34 13.53
C LEU A 825 -17.56 33.32 15.05
N THR A 826 -16.98 34.25 15.82
CA THR A 826 -17.25 34.42 17.25
C THR A 826 -18.70 34.82 17.51
N SER A 827 -19.32 35.57 16.59
CA SER A 827 -20.75 35.91 16.67
C SER A 827 -21.71 34.73 16.44
N ILE A 828 -21.20 33.55 16.03
CA ILE A 828 -22.00 32.33 15.83
C ILE A 828 -21.94 31.45 17.10
N PRO A 829 -23.07 31.16 17.77
CA PRO A 829 -23.12 30.27 18.95
C PRO A 829 -22.60 28.85 18.65
N SER A 830 -21.96 28.19 19.62
CA SER A 830 -21.40 26.83 19.46
C SER A 830 -22.46 25.71 19.39
N GLN A 831 -23.73 26.08 19.60
CA GLN A 831 -24.90 25.23 19.37
C GLN A 831 -25.25 25.14 17.88
N SER A 832 -24.95 26.17 17.06
CA SER A 832 -25.35 26.22 15.65
C SER A 832 -24.79 25.04 14.84
N GLY A 833 -25.63 24.50 13.94
CA GLY A 833 -25.28 23.43 13.01
C GLY A 833 -24.15 23.79 12.04
N THR A 834 -23.81 25.08 11.88
CA THR A 834 -22.61 25.52 11.14
C THR A 834 -21.29 25.14 11.83
N THR A 835 -21.29 24.87 13.14
CA THR A 835 -20.05 24.69 13.93
C THR A 835 -19.09 23.60 13.38
N PRO A 836 -19.54 22.40 12.98
CA PRO A 836 -18.67 21.38 12.36
C PRO A 836 -18.00 21.85 11.06
N PHE A 837 -18.58 22.82 10.35
CA PHE A 837 -18.12 23.34 9.07
C PHE A 837 -17.11 24.49 9.21
N GLN A 838 -16.81 24.93 10.44
CA GLN A 838 -15.85 26.01 10.71
C GLN A 838 -14.38 25.55 10.70
N THR A 839 -14.11 24.25 10.68
CA THR A 839 -12.75 23.68 10.90
C THR A 839 -11.71 24.16 9.88
N VAL A 840 -12.07 24.22 8.60
CA VAL A 840 -11.21 24.72 7.51
C VAL A 840 -10.87 26.20 7.70
N LEU A 841 -11.86 27.01 8.09
CA LEU A 841 -11.67 28.44 8.36
C LEU A 841 -10.74 28.65 9.56
N LEU A 842 -10.98 27.95 10.67
CA LEU A 842 -10.18 28.04 11.89
C LEU A 842 -8.71 27.66 11.62
N LEU A 843 -8.46 26.63 10.82
CA LEU A 843 -7.11 26.27 10.39
C LEU A 843 -6.47 27.39 9.55
N ALA A 844 -7.17 27.85 8.51
CA ALA A 844 -6.68 28.83 7.56
C ALA A 844 -6.35 30.19 8.21
N MET A 845 -7.13 30.62 9.22
CA MET A 845 -6.86 31.86 9.97
C MET A 845 -5.67 31.72 10.91
N SER A 846 -5.43 30.51 11.43
CA SER A 846 -4.44 30.28 12.49
C SER A 846 -3.00 30.61 12.06
N SER A 847 -2.69 30.63 10.75
CA SER A 847 -1.37 31.02 10.23
C SER A 847 -1.05 32.51 10.36
N GLU A 848 -2.06 33.37 10.52
CA GLU A 848 -1.85 34.82 10.60
C GLU A 848 -1.76 35.32 12.03
N LEU A 849 -2.14 34.51 13.03
CA LEU A 849 -2.20 34.88 14.44
C LEU A 849 -0.82 34.95 15.11
N ARG A 850 0.06 35.85 14.65
CA ARG A 850 1.40 36.13 15.18
C ARG A 850 1.37 37.28 16.19
N PHE A 851 2.15 37.19 17.28
CA PHE A 851 2.38 38.31 18.19
C PHE A 851 3.31 39.36 17.56
N ALA A 852 3.18 40.63 17.96
CA ALA A 852 3.97 41.72 17.37
C ALA A 852 5.43 41.71 17.87
N SER A 853 6.40 41.89 16.96
CA SER A 853 7.83 41.95 17.32
C SER A 853 8.35 43.36 17.60
N ASP A 854 7.85 44.39 16.90
CA ASP A 854 8.42 45.75 16.87
C ASP A 854 7.34 46.84 16.80
N VAL A 855 6.59 47.06 17.88
CA VAL A 855 5.62 48.19 18.01
C VAL A 855 5.79 48.82 19.40
N SER A 856 5.47 50.10 19.58
CA SER A 856 5.57 50.77 20.88
C SER A 856 4.69 50.11 21.97
N ASP A 857 5.25 49.93 23.17
CA ASP A 857 4.74 49.14 24.32
C ASP A 857 3.20 49.10 24.49
N MET A 858 2.53 50.26 24.42
CA MET A 858 1.08 50.37 24.65
C MET A 858 0.24 49.74 23.52
N ASP A 859 0.61 49.97 22.27
CA ASP A 859 -0.10 49.42 21.11
C ASP A 859 0.23 47.93 20.91
N GLN A 860 1.48 47.53 21.21
CA GLN A 860 1.90 46.13 21.23
C GLN A 860 1.07 45.30 22.23
N THR A 861 0.89 45.81 23.45
CA THR A 861 0.08 45.14 24.48
C THR A 861 -1.37 44.92 24.03
N SER A 862 -2.01 45.94 23.43
CA SER A 862 -3.39 45.80 22.93
C SER A 862 -3.50 44.85 21.74
N HIS A 863 -2.49 44.83 20.87
CA HIS A 863 -2.41 43.91 19.74
C HIS A 863 -2.33 42.45 20.21
N ASP A 864 -1.38 42.16 21.11
CA ASP A 864 -1.09 40.79 21.53
C ASP A 864 -2.20 40.19 22.40
N ILE A 865 -2.93 41.02 23.17
CA ILE A 865 -4.17 40.59 23.83
C ILE A 865 -5.22 40.11 22.81
N ARG A 866 -5.40 40.79 21.67
CA ARG A 866 -6.32 40.32 20.60
C ARG A 866 -5.86 38.99 20.01
N ILE A 867 -4.57 38.81 19.78
CA ILE A 867 -4.00 37.55 19.26
C ILE A 867 -4.20 36.41 20.26
N ALA A 868 -3.91 36.64 21.54
CA ALA A 868 -4.11 35.64 22.60
C ALA A 868 -5.58 35.20 22.69
N ASN A 869 -6.52 36.16 22.72
CA ASN A 869 -7.96 35.88 22.75
C ASN A 869 -8.41 35.11 21.50
N ALA A 870 -7.92 35.47 20.30
CA ALA A 870 -8.23 34.79 19.06
C ALA A 870 -7.69 33.35 19.03
N ARG A 871 -6.49 33.10 19.57
CA ARG A 871 -5.91 31.77 19.72
C ARG A 871 -6.71 30.93 20.74
N GLU A 872 -7.05 31.49 21.90
CA GLU A 872 -7.83 30.81 22.94
C GLU A 872 -9.25 30.44 22.46
N TRP A 873 -9.94 31.36 21.80
CA TRP A 873 -11.25 31.12 21.22
C TRP A 873 -11.19 30.03 20.15
N THR A 874 -10.17 30.06 19.28
CA THR A 874 -9.94 29.02 18.25
C THR A 874 -9.74 27.64 18.88
N VAL A 875 -8.92 27.53 19.93
CA VAL A 875 -8.71 26.30 20.70
C VAL A 875 -10.02 25.80 21.32
N THR A 876 -10.80 26.71 21.90
CA THR A 876 -12.08 26.40 22.53
C THR A 876 -13.06 25.84 21.50
N ARG A 877 -13.25 26.53 20.38
CA ARG A 877 -14.17 26.15 19.30
C ARG A 877 -13.82 24.80 18.67
N LEU A 878 -12.53 24.53 18.40
CA LEU A 878 -12.06 23.22 17.92
C LEU A 878 -12.26 22.12 18.98
N SER A 879 -12.04 22.42 20.26
CA SER A 879 -12.24 21.46 21.35
C SER A 879 -13.72 21.11 21.55
N GLU A 880 -14.63 22.08 21.38
CA GLU A 880 -16.08 21.85 21.42
C GLU A 880 -16.54 20.98 20.25
N ALA A 881 -16.04 21.22 19.03
CA ALA A 881 -16.31 20.35 17.88
C ALA A 881 -15.80 18.91 18.09
N GLN A 882 -14.60 18.75 18.66
CA GLN A 882 -14.02 17.43 19.01
C GLN A 882 -14.81 16.68 20.10
N ARG A 883 -15.63 17.34 20.92
CA ARG A 883 -16.56 16.63 21.84
C ARG A 883 -17.72 15.99 21.11
N LYS A 884 -18.15 16.56 19.98
CA LYS A 884 -19.26 16.07 19.15
C LYS A 884 -18.81 15.02 18.14
N ILE A 885 -17.58 15.15 17.62
CA ILE A 885 -17.01 14.28 16.57
C ILE A 885 -15.98 13.32 17.21
N PRO A 886 -16.19 12.00 17.18
CA PRO A 886 -15.28 11.01 17.76
C PRO A 886 -14.03 10.78 16.88
N GLY A 887 -13.07 10.02 17.42
CA GLY A 887 -11.77 9.80 16.82
C GLY A 887 -10.80 10.95 17.08
N GLN A 888 -9.56 10.84 16.57
CA GLN A 888 -8.47 11.76 16.90
C GLN A 888 -8.28 12.91 15.89
N ARG A 889 -9.13 13.05 14.86
CA ARG A 889 -8.85 13.96 13.73
C ARG A 889 -8.79 15.43 14.12
N LEU A 890 -9.79 15.94 14.87
CA LEU A 890 -9.79 17.33 15.32
C LEU A 890 -8.76 17.58 16.44
N TYR A 891 -8.43 16.57 17.23
CA TYR A 891 -7.34 16.59 18.20
C TYR A 891 -5.97 16.72 17.52
N THR A 892 -5.74 15.97 16.44
CA THR A 892 -4.53 16.08 15.60
C THR A 892 -4.47 17.43 14.90
N LEU A 893 -5.60 17.93 14.37
CA LEU A 893 -5.69 19.28 13.81
C LEU A 893 -5.33 20.35 14.85
N LEU A 894 -5.91 20.28 16.05
CA LEU A 894 -5.62 21.19 17.17
C LEU A 894 -4.15 21.11 17.63
N LYS A 895 -3.56 19.91 17.63
CA LYS A 895 -2.13 19.72 17.90
C LYS A 895 -1.27 20.43 16.84
N LYS A 896 -1.58 20.25 15.55
CA LYS A 896 -0.89 20.93 14.44
C LYS A 896 -1.03 22.46 14.50
N VAL A 897 -2.22 22.98 14.81
CA VAL A 897 -2.45 24.43 15.03
C VAL A 897 -1.58 24.97 16.17
N ARG A 898 -1.49 24.26 17.31
CA ARG A 898 -0.62 24.66 18.44
C ARG A 898 0.87 24.59 18.07
N GLN A 899 1.30 23.60 17.29
CA GLN A 899 2.67 23.50 16.79
C GLN A 899 3.01 24.66 15.84
N MET A 900 2.08 25.05 14.97
CA MET A 900 2.22 26.20 14.08
C MET A 900 2.36 27.51 14.86
N TRP A 901 1.56 27.72 15.91
CA TRP A 901 1.71 28.90 16.78
C TRP A 901 3.03 28.92 17.53
N ALA A 902 3.46 27.80 18.11
CA ALA A 902 4.77 27.72 18.78
C ALA A 902 5.94 28.04 17.84
N GLN A 903 5.79 27.78 16.53
CA GLN A 903 6.76 28.15 15.50
C GLN A 903 6.61 29.61 15.06
N LEU A 904 5.39 30.13 14.89
CA LEU A 904 5.13 31.56 14.63
C LEU A 904 5.70 32.48 15.72
N ASP A 905 5.77 32.00 16.96
CA ASP A 905 6.25 32.74 18.14
C ASP A 905 7.78 32.79 18.25
N VAL A 906 8.51 31.89 17.58
CA VAL A 906 9.99 31.88 17.53
C VAL A 906 10.55 32.26 16.15
N ALA A 907 9.70 32.27 15.13
CA ALA A 907 10.01 32.64 13.76
C ALA A 907 10.42 34.11 13.64
N GLY A 908 11.55 34.36 13.00
CA GLY A 908 11.99 35.72 12.66
C GLY A 908 11.09 36.37 11.60
N PRO A 909 11.28 37.68 11.32
CA PRO A 909 10.45 38.42 10.35
C PRO A 909 10.52 37.88 8.92
N PHE A 910 11.53 37.07 8.58
CA PHE A 910 11.69 36.44 7.26
C PHE A 910 11.22 34.97 7.21
N ASP A 911 10.86 34.38 8.35
CA ASP A 911 10.46 32.97 8.43
C ASP A 911 8.99 32.80 8.04
N VAL A 912 8.76 32.03 6.99
CA VAL A 912 7.43 31.69 6.46
C VAL A 912 6.88 30.49 7.22
N VAL A 913 5.94 30.75 8.13
CA VAL A 913 5.15 29.72 8.80
C VAL A 913 3.73 29.74 8.24
N PHE A 914 3.27 28.61 7.69
CA PHE A 914 1.97 28.49 7.03
C PHE A 914 1.32 27.14 7.34
N TRP A 915 -0.01 27.08 7.44
CA TRP A 915 -0.74 25.87 7.88
C TRP A 915 -0.47 24.68 6.97
N LEU A 916 -0.25 24.93 5.68
CA LEU A 916 0.02 23.91 4.69
C LEU A 916 1.29 23.12 5.04
N ASP A 917 2.30 23.72 5.65
CA ASP A 917 3.54 23.05 6.05
C ASP A 917 3.39 22.10 7.25
N TYR A 918 2.29 22.23 8.00
CA TYR A 918 1.92 21.30 9.08
C TYR A 918 0.93 20.24 8.60
N MET A 919 0.25 20.48 7.47
CA MET A 919 -0.60 19.51 6.81
C MET A 919 0.16 18.64 5.82
N MET A 920 1.27 19.14 5.26
CA MET A 920 2.27 18.40 4.49
C MET A 920 3.19 17.54 5.38
#